data_AF-A0A0V0UTJ0-F1
#
_entry.id   AF-A0A0V0UTJ0-F1
#
_cell.length_a   1.000
_cell.length_b   1.000
_cell.length_c   1.000
_cell.angle_alpha   90.00
_cell.angle_beta   90.00
_cell.angle_gamma   90.00
#
_symmetry.space_group_name_H-M   'P 1'
#
loop_
_entity.id
_entity.type
_entity.pdbx_description
1 polymer ?
#
loop_
_entity_poly.entity_id
_entity_poly.type
_entity_poly.pdbx_seq_one_letter_code
_entity_poly.pdbx_strand_id
1 'polypeptide(L)'
;TRKFTNSSLILYRAVVYKAPAQNIGKALIAGPAPVAWQNTPDLTQFNNNHAVYKPLEHVIAADNGNKFIAYNNIPPDIPKVKTKSNNKGVLMMNPGNPDEASWIVHTIPGFPKALTGYVFPPAEIQKGHLFICLTIKESEIDAIAMALRIATPLIYHNDIPDDPARPNLKKLVNGESRLTPPLTVTRQISTAAAPGLTVTIYSKGEKSKYEIYRRVLAKKLKTGIKVWTTRDKTLKSDCRILGRSIKLVTSPIAVDGQASSLESDVSQWLISDPGNKFCVIDKPYHKSQTKEPAMAVCIDDATIFGHFNRIGKALIASVNANAWQNTQDLTRPNNHAVAKSLEHVIEANPGNKFIAYNNIPPDVPNVKTKSNSKGVLMMNPNDVDDASWIVHTIPGFPKALRGYVFPLAEIQKGHLFICLTIKKSEIDAIAMALRIATPLIYHNDIPDDPARPNLKKLVNGGGAAAWQNIADLTRAAGHAVAKSLEHVIMANADNKFIAYNNIPPDVPKIKTKSNSKGVLMMNPRVADEASWIVHTVPGFPKALREYVFPLAEIQKGHLFICLTIKESEIDAIAMTLRIATPLLYHNDIPENEINSRPNLQNLAEGRSRFMPPLTVAQEISTAGPGGLKVAIYSKSEKSRYDIYRRVLVKKLKASIKVWTTRDKTLKSDCRILNRNIKLVTSPIAVDNQASSLESDVSQWLISEPGNKFCVIDKPYHKSQTKEPAIAVCIDDATIFGHFNRIGQNVENCA
;
A
#
# COMPACT_ATOMS: atom_id res chain seq x y z
N THR A 1 -33.59 5.08 44.92
CA THR A 1 -35.04 4.83 44.72
C THR A 1 -35.23 3.39 44.25
N ARG A 2 -36.13 2.68 44.93
CA ARG A 2 -36.45 1.23 44.91
C ARG A 2 -36.18 0.45 43.62
N LYS A 3 -35.47 -0.69 43.74
CA LYS A 3 -35.91 -2.05 43.36
C LYS A 3 -34.72 -3.02 43.28
N PHE A 4 -34.57 -3.91 44.26
CA PHE A 4 -34.00 -5.25 44.10
C PHE A 4 -34.57 -6.11 45.24
N THR A 5 -35.84 -6.47 45.13
CA THR A 5 -36.53 -7.33 46.11
C THR A 5 -37.09 -8.56 45.42
N ASN A 6 -36.58 -9.71 45.87
CA ASN A 6 -37.12 -11.07 45.85
C ASN A 6 -37.11 -11.92 44.57
N SER A 7 -36.25 -12.95 44.68
CA SER A 7 -36.41 -14.36 44.26
C SER A 7 -36.01 -14.80 42.84
N SER A 8 -35.24 -15.90 42.83
CA SER A 8 -34.96 -16.85 41.75
C SER A 8 -34.18 -16.30 40.55
N LEU A 9 -32.88 -16.67 40.45
CA LEU A 9 -32.01 -16.55 39.26
C LEU A 9 -32.43 -15.44 38.27
N ILE A 10 -32.32 -14.18 38.70
CA ILE A 10 -32.56 -13.01 37.84
C ILE A 10 -31.73 -13.18 36.57
N LEU A 11 -32.37 -13.08 35.42
CA LEU A 11 -31.79 -13.08 34.06
C LEU A 11 -30.57 -12.13 34.01
N TYR A 12 -29.39 -12.65 34.29
CA TYR A 12 -28.17 -11.89 34.50
C TYR A 12 -27.30 -12.00 33.25
N ARG A 13 -27.28 -10.92 32.46
CA ARG A 13 -26.32 -10.74 31.38
C ARG A 13 -25.40 -9.61 31.78
N ALA A 14 -24.15 -9.96 32.07
CA ALA A 14 -23.15 -9.00 32.47
C ALA A 14 -21.83 -9.28 31.75
N VAL A 15 -21.20 -8.23 31.23
CA VAL A 15 -19.79 -8.23 30.82
C VAL A 15 -19.06 -7.26 31.74
N VAL A 16 -18.15 -7.78 32.56
CA VAL A 16 -17.37 -7.00 33.51
C VAL A 16 -15.92 -7.00 33.07
N TYR A 17 -15.34 -5.81 32.96
CA TYR A 17 -13.93 -5.57 32.73
C TYR A 17 -13.33 -4.93 33.97
N LYS A 18 -12.40 -5.62 34.62
CA LYS A 18 -11.61 -5.07 35.74
C LYS A 18 -10.27 -4.62 35.17
N ALA A 19 -9.96 -3.33 35.24
CA ALA A 19 -8.66 -2.83 34.83
C ALA A 19 -7.55 -3.18 35.86
N PRO A 20 -6.27 -3.20 35.44
CA PRO A 20 -5.13 -3.41 36.34
C PRO A 20 -5.11 -2.42 37.51
N ALA A 21 -4.75 -2.91 38.69
CA ALA A 21 -4.63 -2.12 39.93
C ALA A 21 -5.93 -1.39 40.37
N GLN A 22 -7.10 -1.81 39.85
CA GLN A 22 -8.40 -1.28 40.24
C GLN A 22 -9.20 -2.34 40.99
N ASN A 23 -9.69 -2.03 42.19
CA ASN A 23 -10.62 -2.91 42.91
C ASN A 23 -12.04 -2.87 42.33
N ILE A 24 -12.36 -1.78 41.62
CA ILE A 24 -13.63 -1.57 40.92
C ILE A 24 -13.48 -1.97 39.45
N GLY A 25 -14.45 -2.71 38.92
CA GLY A 25 -14.59 -3.00 37.50
C GLY A 25 -15.56 -2.05 36.79
N LYS A 26 -15.55 -2.10 35.47
CA LYS A 26 -16.57 -1.54 34.58
C LYS A 26 -17.47 -2.67 34.10
N ALA A 27 -18.77 -2.53 34.25
CA ALA A 27 -19.76 -3.53 33.88
C ALA A 27 -20.74 -3.00 32.83
N LEU A 28 -21.03 -3.83 31.84
CA LEU A 28 -22.18 -3.72 30.94
C LEU A 28 -23.22 -4.72 31.44
N ILE A 29 -24.27 -4.24 32.10
CA ILE A 29 -25.34 -5.06 32.67
C ILE A 29 -26.62 -4.85 31.85
N ALA A 30 -27.26 -5.93 31.41
CA ALA A 30 -28.52 -5.83 30.68
C ALA A 30 -29.65 -5.27 31.57
N GLY A 31 -30.42 -4.32 31.02
CA GLY A 31 -31.56 -3.67 31.69
C GLY A 31 -32.38 -2.83 30.70
N PRO A 32 -33.42 -2.10 31.17
CA PRO A 32 -34.34 -1.34 30.32
C PRO A 32 -33.74 -0.06 29.69
N ALA A 33 -32.55 0.37 30.10
CA ALA A 33 -31.83 1.52 29.56
C ALA A 33 -30.68 1.08 28.63
N PRO A 34 -30.19 1.94 27.71
CA PRO A 34 -29.02 1.61 26.90
C PRO A 34 -27.84 1.23 27.80
N VAL A 35 -27.30 0.04 27.56
CA VAL A 35 -26.22 -0.54 28.37
C VAL A 35 -24.97 0.32 28.20
N ALA A 36 -24.68 1.18 29.17
CA ALA A 36 -23.43 1.95 29.28
C ALA A 36 -22.50 1.28 30.29
N TRP A 37 -21.21 1.63 30.26
CA TRP A 37 -20.28 1.21 31.31
C TRP A 37 -20.72 1.77 32.65
N GLN A 38 -20.82 0.90 33.65
CA GLN A 38 -21.15 1.25 35.03
C GLN A 38 -20.01 0.78 35.94
N ASN A 39 -19.65 1.59 36.94
CA ASN A 39 -18.73 1.12 37.97
C ASN A 39 -19.39 0.00 38.78
N THR A 40 -18.68 -1.10 38.99
CA THR A 40 -19.08 -2.09 39.99
C THR A 40 -18.77 -1.55 41.39
N PRO A 41 -19.42 -2.09 42.43
CA PRO A 41 -18.83 -2.09 43.76
C PRO A 41 -17.43 -2.75 43.76
N ASP A 42 -16.67 -2.56 44.83
CA ASP A 42 -15.36 -3.20 45.03
C ASP A 42 -15.49 -4.73 44.90
N LEU A 43 -14.81 -5.29 43.90
CA LEU A 43 -14.84 -6.71 43.57
C LEU A 43 -14.09 -7.60 44.56
N THR A 44 -13.34 -7.02 45.50
CA THR A 44 -12.63 -7.75 46.56
C THR A 44 -13.48 -7.96 47.80
N GLN A 45 -14.58 -7.22 47.94
CA GLN A 45 -15.45 -7.28 49.10
C GLN A 45 -16.47 -8.41 48.96
N PHE A 46 -16.78 -9.06 50.09
CA PHE A 46 -17.92 -9.96 50.21
C PHE A 46 -19.21 -9.12 50.22
N ASN A 47 -19.63 -8.67 49.04
CA ASN A 47 -20.80 -7.83 48.87
C ASN A 47 -21.73 -8.45 47.82
N ASN A 48 -22.93 -8.81 48.26
CA ASN A 48 -23.98 -9.46 47.50
C ASN A 48 -24.60 -8.61 46.38
N ASN A 49 -24.16 -7.36 46.20
CA ASN A 49 -24.73 -6.42 45.23
C ASN A 49 -23.88 -6.16 43.98
N HIS A 50 -22.80 -6.92 43.71
CA HIS A 50 -22.00 -6.72 42.50
C HIS A 50 -22.08 -7.86 41.47
N ALA A 51 -21.87 -7.50 40.20
CA ALA A 51 -22.09 -8.33 39.00
C ALA A 51 -21.15 -9.54 38.85
N VAL A 52 -20.24 -9.76 39.79
CA VAL A 52 -19.34 -10.92 39.84
C VAL A 52 -19.72 -11.86 40.98
N TYR A 53 -20.02 -11.33 42.17
CA TYR A 53 -20.43 -12.12 43.32
C TYR A 53 -21.79 -12.76 43.10
N LYS A 54 -22.79 -11.97 42.68
CA LYS A 54 -24.18 -12.43 42.64
C LYS A 54 -24.39 -13.66 41.74
N PRO A 55 -23.82 -13.73 40.52
CA PRO A 55 -23.89 -14.94 39.70
C PRO A 55 -23.21 -16.18 40.30
N LEU A 56 -22.33 -16.01 41.28
CA LEU A 56 -21.56 -17.08 41.90
C LEU A 56 -22.11 -17.51 43.26
N GLU A 57 -23.23 -16.96 43.73
CA GLU A 57 -23.72 -17.21 45.09
C GLU A 57 -23.91 -18.70 45.41
N HIS A 58 -24.42 -19.47 44.44
CA HIS A 58 -24.61 -20.93 44.55
C HIS A 58 -23.36 -21.75 44.15
N VAL A 59 -22.28 -21.07 43.77
CA VAL A 59 -20.97 -21.67 43.46
C VAL A 59 -20.05 -21.56 44.67
N ILE A 60 -20.15 -20.47 45.43
CA ILE A 60 -19.31 -20.19 46.61
C ILE A 60 -19.92 -20.71 47.91
N ALA A 61 -21.22 -21.00 47.92
CA ALA A 61 -21.94 -21.56 49.06
C ALA A 61 -22.85 -22.70 48.58
N ALA A 62 -23.08 -23.69 49.43
CA ALA A 62 -23.90 -24.84 49.10
C ALA A 62 -25.37 -24.44 48.89
N ASP A 63 -25.99 -25.00 47.85
CA ASP A 63 -27.40 -24.84 47.54
C ASP A 63 -27.98 -26.19 47.12
N ASN A 64 -29.17 -26.52 47.62
CA ASN A 64 -29.78 -27.82 47.38
C ASN A 64 -30.31 -27.95 45.95
N GLY A 65 -30.76 -26.86 45.32
CA GLY A 65 -31.37 -26.87 43.99
C GLY A 65 -30.37 -26.72 42.86
N ASN A 66 -29.33 -25.91 43.04
CA ASN A 66 -28.34 -25.64 41.99
C ASN A 66 -27.21 -26.67 41.97
N LYS A 67 -26.76 -27.02 40.77
CA LYS A 67 -25.61 -27.90 40.50
C LYS A 67 -24.75 -27.27 39.42
N PHE A 68 -23.44 -27.46 39.47
CA PHE A 68 -22.50 -26.81 38.58
C PHE A 68 -21.23 -27.62 38.31
N ILE A 69 -20.60 -27.30 37.17
CA ILE A 69 -19.21 -27.62 36.91
C ILE A 69 -18.39 -26.35 36.99
N ALA A 70 -17.24 -26.43 37.66
CA ALA A 70 -16.27 -25.36 37.67
C ALA A 70 -14.96 -25.82 37.04
N TYR A 71 -14.45 -25.01 36.12
CA TYR A 71 -13.23 -25.32 35.38
C TYR A 71 -12.27 -24.14 35.35
N ASN A 72 -10.98 -24.42 35.47
CA ASN A 72 -9.92 -23.41 35.46
C ASN A 72 -8.58 -24.09 35.20
N ASN A 73 -7.72 -23.51 34.38
CA ASN A 73 -6.36 -24.06 34.16
C ASN A 73 -5.39 -23.79 35.31
N ILE A 74 -5.72 -22.85 36.20
CA ILE A 74 -5.06 -22.59 37.48
C ILE A 74 -6.18 -22.61 38.53
N PRO A 75 -6.68 -23.78 38.92
CA PRO A 75 -7.77 -23.89 39.89
C PRO A 75 -7.34 -23.35 41.27
N PRO A 76 -8.29 -22.87 42.09
CA PRO A 76 -8.00 -22.45 43.47
C PRO A 76 -7.43 -23.61 44.28
N ASP A 77 -6.46 -23.33 45.15
CA ASP A 77 -5.94 -24.24 46.18
C ASP A 77 -5.35 -25.58 45.67
N ILE A 78 -5.18 -25.77 44.35
CA ILE A 78 -4.54 -26.96 43.76
C ILE A 78 -3.25 -26.52 43.05
N PRO A 79 -2.07 -26.71 43.68
CA PRO A 79 -0.80 -26.28 43.09
C PRO A 79 -0.35 -27.19 41.94
N LYS A 80 0.45 -26.63 41.02
CA LYS A 80 1.23 -27.36 40.00
C LYS A 80 0.43 -28.19 38.97
N VAL A 81 -0.82 -27.85 38.68
CA VAL A 81 -1.57 -28.53 37.61
C VAL A 81 -1.00 -28.17 36.23
N LYS A 82 -0.76 -29.18 35.38
CA LYS A 82 -0.32 -29.00 34.00
C LYS A 82 -1.46 -29.32 33.05
N THR A 83 -2.01 -28.30 32.41
CA THR A 83 -2.98 -28.46 31.31
C THR A 83 -2.59 -27.56 30.15
N LYS A 84 -2.96 -27.97 28.93
CA LYS A 84 -2.80 -27.15 27.72
C LYS A 84 -3.98 -26.24 27.46
N SER A 85 -5.10 -26.41 28.17
CA SER A 85 -6.27 -25.52 28.05
C SER A 85 -6.09 -24.28 28.89
N ASN A 86 -6.60 -23.14 28.44
CA ASN A 86 -6.63 -21.90 29.22
C ASN A 86 -8.03 -21.55 29.73
N ASN A 87 -9.02 -22.38 29.42
CA ASN A 87 -10.42 -22.15 29.74
C ASN A 87 -10.64 -22.02 31.24
N LYS A 88 -11.46 -21.03 31.61
CA LYS A 88 -11.95 -20.82 32.97
C LYS A 88 -13.40 -20.39 32.96
N GLY A 89 -14.17 -20.88 33.91
CA GLY A 89 -15.59 -20.61 33.97
C GLY A 89 -16.36 -21.56 34.85
N VAL A 90 -17.68 -21.34 34.87
CA VAL A 90 -18.64 -22.14 35.61
C VAL A 90 -19.86 -22.34 34.72
N LEU A 91 -20.35 -23.57 34.63
CA LEU A 91 -21.63 -23.88 33.99
C LEU A 91 -22.53 -24.46 35.08
N MET A 92 -23.64 -23.79 35.36
CA MET A 92 -24.56 -24.13 36.44
C MET A 92 -25.98 -24.29 35.92
N MET A 93 -26.75 -25.14 36.59
CA MET A 93 -28.16 -25.38 36.32
C MET A 93 -28.90 -25.81 37.57
N ASN A 94 -30.21 -25.58 37.59
CA ASN A 94 -31.13 -26.22 38.52
C ASN A 94 -31.78 -27.43 37.83
N PRO A 95 -31.44 -28.68 38.21
CA PRO A 95 -32.04 -29.87 37.60
C PRO A 95 -33.56 -29.98 37.78
N GLY A 96 -34.13 -29.23 38.75
CA GLY A 96 -35.57 -29.17 39.00
C GLY A 96 -36.30 -28.07 38.23
N ASN A 97 -35.60 -27.15 37.54
CA ASN A 97 -36.23 -26.06 36.79
C ASN A 97 -35.55 -25.79 35.43
N PRO A 98 -36.23 -26.07 34.29
CA PRO A 98 -35.64 -26.01 32.96
C PRO A 98 -35.30 -24.61 32.42
N ASP A 99 -35.71 -23.54 33.10
CA ASP A 99 -35.37 -22.16 32.73
C ASP A 99 -34.27 -21.54 33.62
N GLU A 100 -33.65 -22.34 34.49
CA GLU A 100 -32.66 -21.90 35.48
C GLU A 100 -31.26 -22.46 35.18
N ALA A 101 -30.58 -21.90 34.18
CA ALA A 101 -29.19 -22.22 33.88
C ALA A 101 -28.35 -20.96 33.59
N SER A 102 -27.08 -20.99 33.97
CA SER A 102 -26.14 -19.89 33.74
C SER A 102 -24.76 -20.40 33.33
N TRP A 103 -24.13 -19.64 32.44
CA TRP A 103 -22.77 -19.91 32.00
C TRP A 103 -21.89 -18.67 32.23
N ILE A 104 -20.80 -18.90 32.96
CA ILE A 104 -19.82 -17.89 33.32
C ILE A 104 -18.52 -18.21 32.61
N VAL A 105 -17.93 -17.20 31.98
CA VAL A 105 -16.61 -17.27 31.33
C VAL A 105 -15.74 -16.17 31.89
N HIS A 106 -14.54 -16.49 32.36
CA HIS A 106 -13.63 -15.48 32.93
C HIS A 106 -12.16 -15.77 32.61
N THR A 107 -11.33 -14.81 32.99
CA THR A 107 -9.87 -14.84 32.77
C THR A 107 -9.06 -14.98 34.06
N ILE A 108 -9.73 -14.94 35.21
CA ILE A 108 -9.14 -14.89 36.56
C ILE A 108 -8.60 -16.28 37.00
N PRO A 109 -7.28 -16.48 37.18
CA PRO A 109 -6.72 -17.70 37.75
C PRO A 109 -7.01 -17.78 39.26
N GLY A 110 -7.10 -18.98 39.81
CA GLY A 110 -7.39 -19.22 41.24
C GLY A 110 -8.83 -18.90 41.65
N PHE A 111 -9.77 -18.86 40.71
CA PHE A 111 -11.14 -18.39 40.91
C PHE A 111 -12.17 -19.20 40.09
N PRO A 112 -13.44 -19.28 40.51
CA PRO A 112 -13.92 -19.06 41.88
C PRO A 112 -13.47 -20.17 42.82
N LYS A 113 -13.59 -19.98 44.14
CA LYS A 113 -13.45 -21.09 45.09
C LYS A 113 -14.80 -21.78 45.28
N ALA A 114 -14.88 -23.05 44.86
CA ALA A 114 -16.12 -23.80 44.99
C ALA A 114 -16.45 -24.06 46.47
N LEU A 115 -17.67 -23.73 46.89
CA LEU A 115 -18.27 -24.03 48.20
C LEU A 115 -17.49 -23.55 49.43
N THR A 116 -16.60 -22.57 49.28
CA THR A 116 -15.68 -22.10 50.34
C THR A 116 -15.70 -20.59 50.54
N GLY A 117 -16.74 -19.92 50.03
CA GLY A 117 -16.92 -18.48 50.12
C GLY A 117 -16.29 -17.69 48.98
N TYR A 118 -16.66 -16.41 48.89
CA TYR A 118 -16.15 -15.52 47.86
C TYR A 118 -14.79 -14.94 48.25
N VAL A 119 -13.79 -15.20 47.42
CA VAL A 119 -12.48 -14.58 47.53
C VAL A 119 -11.99 -14.21 46.13
N PHE A 120 -11.82 -12.91 45.87
CA PHE A 120 -11.11 -12.46 44.67
C PHE A 120 -9.59 -12.65 44.91
N PRO A 121 -8.85 -13.33 44.03
CA PRO A 121 -7.42 -13.61 44.26
C PRO A 121 -6.59 -12.31 44.37
N PRO A 122 -5.87 -12.08 45.49
CA PRO A 122 -5.13 -10.82 45.69
C PRO A 122 -4.07 -10.53 44.62
N ALA A 123 -3.38 -11.58 44.13
CA ALA A 123 -2.37 -11.45 43.06
C ALA A 123 -2.95 -10.96 41.73
N GLU A 124 -4.25 -11.14 41.52
CA GLU A 124 -4.95 -10.78 40.29
C GLU A 124 -5.55 -9.37 40.39
N ILE A 125 -5.41 -8.67 41.53
CA ILE A 125 -5.80 -7.26 41.65
C ILE A 125 -4.97 -6.37 40.74
N GLN A 126 -3.69 -6.68 40.57
CA GLN A 126 -2.74 -5.94 39.77
C GLN A 126 -2.91 -6.16 38.26
N LYS A 127 -3.83 -7.02 37.83
CA LYS A 127 -4.01 -7.40 36.43
C LYS A 127 -5.40 -7.07 35.90
N GLY A 128 -5.47 -6.84 34.60
CA GLY A 128 -6.69 -6.67 33.85
C GLY A 128 -7.40 -8.00 33.61
N HIS A 129 -8.70 -8.07 33.87
CA HIS A 129 -9.51 -9.27 33.73
C HIS A 129 -10.87 -8.99 33.12
N LEU A 130 -11.36 -9.98 32.38
CA LEU A 130 -12.72 -10.06 31.89
C LEU A 130 -13.52 -11.16 32.60
N PHE A 131 -14.79 -10.89 32.87
CA PHE A 131 -15.79 -11.79 33.41
C PHE A 131 -17.11 -11.61 32.64
N ILE A 132 -17.69 -12.71 32.17
CA ILE A 132 -18.97 -12.73 31.46
C ILE A 132 -19.91 -13.68 32.19
N CYS A 133 -21.14 -13.23 32.43
CA CYS A 133 -22.24 -14.04 32.92
C CYS A 133 -23.38 -14.04 31.90
N LEU A 134 -23.87 -15.22 31.54
CA LEU A 134 -24.99 -15.41 30.63
C LEU A 134 -26.01 -16.35 31.26
N THR A 135 -27.24 -15.89 31.46
CA THR A 135 -28.38 -16.79 31.69
C THR A 135 -28.77 -17.48 30.39
N ILE A 136 -28.75 -18.80 30.39
CA ILE A 136 -28.98 -19.66 29.23
C ILE A 136 -30.18 -20.57 29.48
N LYS A 137 -30.76 -21.12 28.43
CA LYS A 137 -31.76 -22.18 28.58
C LYS A 137 -31.07 -23.49 28.91
N GLU A 138 -31.72 -24.34 29.70
CA GLU A 138 -31.16 -25.64 30.06
C GLU A 138 -30.95 -26.55 28.82
N SER A 139 -31.74 -26.34 27.76
CA SER A 139 -31.58 -27.01 26.45
C SER A 139 -30.24 -26.68 25.75
N GLU A 140 -29.60 -25.57 26.07
CA GLU A 140 -28.34 -25.12 25.45
C GLU A 140 -27.09 -25.73 26.11
N ILE A 141 -27.26 -26.36 27.27
CA ILE A 141 -26.17 -26.91 28.09
C ILE A 141 -25.36 -27.96 27.33
N ASP A 142 -26.02 -28.88 26.62
CA ASP A 142 -25.32 -29.95 25.90
C ASP A 142 -24.48 -29.39 24.72
N ALA A 143 -24.95 -28.30 24.09
CA ALA A 143 -24.21 -27.61 23.05
C ALA A 143 -22.96 -26.91 23.59
N ILE A 144 -23.06 -26.28 24.77
CA ILE A 144 -21.92 -25.70 25.50
C ILE A 144 -20.95 -26.82 25.90
N ALA A 145 -21.46 -27.92 26.46
CA ALA A 145 -20.67 -29.06 26.87
C ALA A 145 -19.87 -29.66 25.71
N MET A 146 -20.48 -29.79 24.52
CA MET A 146 -19.76 -30.22 23.31
C MET A 146 -18.59 -29.29 22.97
N ALA A 147 -18.80 -27.97 23.05
CA ALA A 147 -17.74 -26.99 22.78
C ALA A 147 -16.62 -27.03 23.83
N LEU A 148 -16.97 -27.20 25.11
CA LEU A 148 -16.01 -27.36 26.20
C LEU A 148 -15.20 -28.65 26.03
N ARG A 149 -15.82 -29.79 25.68
CA ARG A 149 -15.10 -31.06 25.43
C ARG A 149 -13.97 -30.91 24.41
N ILE A 150 -14.23 -30.17 23.33
CA ILE A 150 -13.22 -29.92 22.29
C ILE A 150 -12.09 -29.04 22.82
N ALA A 151 -12.38 -28.11 23.74
CA ALA A 151 -11.41 -27.22 24.36
C ALA A 151 -10.69 -27.83 25.58
N THR A 152 -11.08 -29.05 25.98
CA THR A 152 -10.47 -29.88 27.04
C THR A 152 -10.13 -29.10 28.31
N PRO A 153 -11.09 -28.41 28.95
CA PRO A 153 -10.84 -27.65 30.18
C PRO A 153 -10.47 -28.58 31.33
N LEU A 154 -9.77 -28.05 32.33
CA LEU A 154 -9.56 -28.74 33.60
C LEU A 154 -10.75 -28.45 34.51
N ILE A 155 -11.59 -29.46 34.76
CA ILE A 155 -12.71 -29.39 35.72
C ILE A 155 -12.15 -29.73 37.10
N TYR A 156 -12.42 -28.87 38.08
CA TYR A 156 -11.96 -29.04 39.47
C TYR A 156 -13.12 -29.19 40.46
N HIS A 157 -14.36 -28.95 40.02
CA HIS A 157 -15.58 -29.25 40.77
C HIS A 157 -16.68 -29.70 39.81
N ASN A 158 -17.44 -30.71 40.22
CA ASN A 158 -18.63 -31.19 39.53
C ASN A 158 -19.58 -31.83 40.55
N ASP A 159 -20.81 -31.33 40.62
CA ASP A 159 -21.92 -31.97 41.34
C ASP A 159 -23.17 -32.14 40.45
N ILE A 160 -23.04 -31.91 39.14
CA ILE A 160 -24.11 -32.12 38.16
C ILE A 160 -24.48 -33.61 38.10
N PRO A 161 -25.77 -33.96 38.27
CA PRO A 161 -26.23 -35.34 38.17
C PRO A 161 -26.14 -35.85 36.73
N ASP A 162 -26.03 -37.18 36.60
CA ASP A 162 -26.02 -37.86 35.32
C ASP A 162 -27.38 -37.71 34.61
N ASP A 163 -27.36 -37.16 33.41
CA ASP A 163 -28.56 -36.89 32.59
C ASP A 163 -28.42 -37.50 31.19
N PRO A 164 -29.19 -38.55 30.85
CA PRO A 164 -29.17 -39.17 29.52
C PRO A 164 -29.53 -38.20 28.38
N ALA A 165 -30.27 -37.12 28.65
CA ALA A 165 -30.62 -36.11 27.64
C ALA A 165 -29.42 -35.22 27.26
N ARG A 166 -28.32 -35.27 28.03
CA ARG A 166 -27.11 -34.44 27.84
C ARG A 166 -25.84 -35.29 27.72
N PRO A 167 -25.71 -36.06 26.63
CA PRO A 167 -24.60 -36.98 26.46
C PRO A 167 -23.24 -36.27 26.37
N ASN A 168 -23.16 -35.04 25.85
CA ASN A 168 -21.90 -34.30 25.85
C ASN A 168 -21.56 -33.76 27.25
N LEU A 169 -22.55 -33.39 28.05
CA LEU A 169 -22.30 -33.01 29.44
C LEU A 169 -21.73 -34.18 30.24
N LYS A 170 -22.36 -35.36 30.15
CA LYS A 170 -21.86 -36.59 30.77
C LYS A 170 -20.42 -36.91 30.37
N LYS A 171 -20.10 -36.82 29.08
CA LYS A 171 -18.76 -37.08 28.57
C LYS A 171 -17.74 -36.02 29.00
N LEU A 172 -18.17 -34.77 29.19
CA LEU A 172 -17.33 -33.69 29.69
C LEU A 172 -16.93 -33.93 31.14
N VAL A 173 -17.90 -34.23 32.01
CA VAL A 173 -17.66 -34.47 33.45
C VAL A 173 -16.87 -35.75 33.72
N ASN A 174 -17.06 -36.77 32.88
CA ASN A 174 -16.29 -38.01 32.95
C ASN A 174 -14.86 -37.91 32.37
N GLY A 175 -14.48 -36.74 31.86
CA GLY A 175 -13.12 -36.51 31.33
C GLY A 175 -12.81 -37.29 30.04
N GLU A 176 -13.81 -37.64 29.23
CA GLU A 176 -13.57 -38.38 27.98
C GLU A 176 -12.75 -37.54 26.98
N SER A 177 -11.50 -37.93 26.78
CA SER A 177 -10.52 -37.23 25.95
C SER A 177 -10.48 -37.67 24.47
N ARG A 178 -11.18 -38.76 24.12
CA ARG A 178 -11.19 -39.29 22.74
C ARG A 178 -12.14 -38.47 21.86
N LEU A 179 -11.59 -37.46 21.21
CA LEU A 179 -12.30 -36.65 20.21
C LEU A 179 -12.20 -37.31 18.83
N THR A 180 -13.33 -37.71 18.25
CA THR A 180 -13.42 -38.08 16.84
C THR A 180 -13.55 -36.82 15.97
N PRO A 181 -13.00 -36.80 14.75
CA PRO A 181 -13.21 -35.68 13.83
C PRO A 181 -14.71 -35.38 13.62
N PRO A 182 -15.09 -34.10 13.44
CA PRO A 182 -14.23 -32.94 13.25
C PRO A 182 -13.59 -32.39 14.55
N LEU A 183 -12.30 -32.07 14.50
CA LEU A 183 -11.51 -31.54 15.63
C LEU A 183 -11.72 -30.04 15.88
N THR A 184 -12.75 -29.47 15.26
CA THR A 184 -13.23 -28.11 15.47
C THR A 184 -14.75 -28.12 15.49
N VAL A 185 -15.36 -27.37 16.40
CA VAL A 185 -16.81 -27.24 16.50
C VAL A 185 -17.23 -25.77 16.50
N THR A 186 -18.40 -25.51 15.94
CA THR A 186 -19.10 -24.23 16.05
C THR A 186 -20.49 -24.53 16.56
N ARG A 187 -20.86 -23.94 17.70
CA ARG A 187 -22.19 -24.06 18.28
C ARG A 187 -22.79 -22.69 18.49
N GLN A 188 -24.06 -22.55 18.18
CA GLN A 188 -24.81 -21.32 18.41
C GLN A 188 -25.86 -21.65 19.46
N ILE A 189 -25.95 -20.79 20.47
CA ILE A 189 -26.90 -20.90 21.58
C ILE A 189 -27.63 -19.57 21.73
N SER A 190 -28.79 -19.61 22.39
CA SER A 190 -29.53 -18.40 22.76
C SER A 190 -29.65 -18.27 24.28
N THR A 191 -29.39 -17.06 24.79
CA THR A 191 -29.64 -16.75 26.21
C THR A 191 -31.15 -16.70 26.52
N ALA A 192 -31.55 -16.97 27.76
CA ALA A 192 -32.97 -17.20 28.12
C ALA A 192 -33.86 -15.94 28.12
N ALA A 193 -33.34 -14.72 28.35
CA ALA A 193 -34.16 -13.51 28.45
C ALA A 193 -34.64 -12.96 27.09
N ALA A 194 -35.79 -12.28 27.03
CA ALA A 194 -36.23 -11.58 25.82
C ALA A 194 -35.69 -10.13 25.76
N PRO A 195 -35.13 -9.65 24.63
CA PRO A 195 -34.74 -10.42 23.44
C PRO A 195 -33.48 -11.28 23.72
N GLY A 196 -33.47 -12.52 23.23
CA GLY A 196 -32.35 -13.45 23.41
C GLY A 196 -31.09 -12.97 22.69
N LEU A 197 -29.94 -12.91 23.37
CA LEU A 197 -28.65 -12.76 22.70
C LEU A 197 -28.27 -14.06 22.00
N THR A 198 -27.84 -13.93 20.74
CA THR A 198 -27.18 -15.02 20.01
C THR A 198 -25.73 -15.10 20.45
N VAL A 199 -25.32 -16.27 20.92
CA VAL A 199 -23.93 -16.53 21.31
C VAL A 199 -23.39 -17.68 20.46
N THR A 200 -22.25 -17.47 19.81
CA THR A 200 -21.56 -18.49 19.02
C THR A 200 -20.27 -18.91 19.69
N ILE A 201 -20.11 -20.20 19.94
CA ILE A 201 -18.95 -20.82 20.55
C ILE A 201 -18.12 -21.49 19.46
N TYR A 202 -16.86 -21.12 19.38
CA TYR A 202 -15.88 -21.73 18.49
C TYR A 202 -14.84 -22.46 19.32
N SER A 203 -14.71 -23.78 19.13
CA SER A 203 -13.66 -24.54 19.81
C SER A 203 -12.82 -25.33 18.82
N LYS A 204 -11.54 -25.47 19.13
CA LYS A 204 -10.61 -26.36 18.43
C LYS A 204 -9.91 -27.27 19.42
N GLY A 205 -9.74 -28.53 19.03
CA GLY A 205 -8.90 -29.48 19.77
C GLY A 205 -7.43 -29.31 19.42
N GLU A 206 -6.56 -29.78 20.30
CA GLU A 206 -5.09 -29.80 20.11
C GLU A 206 -4.69 -30.42 18.77
N LYS A 207 -5.29 -31.57 18.42
CA LYS A 207 -4.95 -32.34 17.22
C LYS A 207 -5.32 -31.62 15.91
N SER A 208 -6.13 -30.56 15.95
CA SER A 208 -6.55 -29.81 14.75
C SER A 208 -5.40 -29.08 14.08
N LYS A 209 -4.35 -28.71 14.83
CA LYS A 209 -3.23 -27.85 14.39
C LYS A 209 -3.66 -26.50 13.81
N TYR A 210 -4.93 -26.09 14.00
CA TYR A 210 -5.44 -24.84 13.48
C TYR A 210 -5.08 -23.68 14.39
N GLU A 211 -4.79 -22.55 13.74
CA GLU A 211 -4.63 -21.24 14.37
C GLU A 211 -6.05 -20.68 14.62
N ILE A 212 -6.44 -20.49 15.89
CA ILE A 212 -7.82 -20.14 16.27
C ILE A 212 -8.30 -18.82 15.63
N TYR A 213 -7.46 -17.80 15.53
CA TYR A 213 -7.87 -16.48 15.05
C TYR A 213 -8.12 -16.47 13.53
N ARG A 214 -7.16 -16.91 12.72
CA ARG A 214 -7.25 -16.89 11.25
C ARG A 214 -8.05 -18.06 10.70
N ARG A 215 -7.74 -19.29 11.11
CA ARG A 215 -8.29 -20.50 10.46
C ARG A 215 -9.68 -20.88 10.99
N VAL A 216 -10.04 -20.42 12.19
CA VAL A 216 -11.37 -20.62 12.77
C VAL A 216 -12.16 -19.32 12.77
N LEU A 217 -11.77 -18.31 13.55
CA LEU A 217 -12.58 -17.10 13.78
C LEU A 217 -12.76 -16.25 12.52
N ALA A 218 -11.70 -15.66 11.96
CA ALA A 218 -11.78 -14.82 10.76
C ALA A 218 -12.42 -15.56 9.57
N LYS A 219 -12.17 -16.88 9.45
CA LYS A 219 -12.77 -17.72 8.40
C LYS A 219 -14.28 -17.91 8.61
N LYS A 220 -14.73 -18.21 9.83
CA LYS A 220 -16.15 -18.47 10.16
C LYS A 220 -16.98 -17.20 10.26
N LEU A 221 -16.40 -16.12 10.77
CA LEU A 221 -17.01 -14.80 10.84
C LEU A 221 -17.14 -14.14 9.46
N LYS A 222 -16.35 -14.59 8.47
CA LYS A 222 -16.31 -14.07 7.09
C LYS A 222 -15.97 -12.58 6.98
N THR A 223 -15.43 -11.97 8.03
CA THR A 223 -15.07 -10.54 8.11
C THR A 223 -13.67 -10.39 8.73
N GLY A 224 -13.12 -9.16 8.70
CA GLY A 224 -11.93 -8.84 9.46
C GLY A 224 -12.18 -8.90 10.97
N ILE A 225 -11.11 -8.95 11.76
CA ILE A 225 -11.16 -8.93 13.22
C ILE A 225 -10.14 -7.95 13.76
N LYS A 226 -10.51 -7.17 14.79
CA LYS A 226 -9.58 -6.41 15.63
C LYS A 226 -9.39 -7.17 16.93
N VAL A 227 -8.14 -7.39 17.33
CA VAL A 227 -7.80 -8.31 18.42
C VAL A 227 -6.97 -7.60 19.50
N TRP A 228 -7.46 -7.64 20.75
CA TRP A 228 -6.72 -7.31 21.96
C TRP A 228 -6.20 -8.61 22.59
N THR A 229 -4.88 -8.78 22.61
CA THR A 229 -4.23 -10.01 23.02
C THR A 229 -2.72 -9.81 23.11
N THR A 230 -2.07 -10.55 24.00
CA THR A 230 -0.61 -10.64 24.02
C THR A 230 -0.10 -11.40 22.78
N ARG A 231 1.15 -11.12 22.40
CA ARG A 231 1.71 -11.51 21.10
C ARG A 231 3.10 -12.09 21.28
N ASP A 232 3.42 -13.03 20.40
CA ASP A 232 4.81 -13.40 20.16
C ASP A 232 5.40 -12.57 19.01
N LYS A 233 6.71 -12.70 18.77
CA LYS A 233 7.40 -11.99 17.68
C LYS A 233 7.07 -12.55 16.28
N THR A 234 6.30 -13.63 16.20
CA THR A 234 6.10 -14.42 14.97
C THR A 234 4.77 -14.12 14.27
N LEU A 235 3.68 -13.96 15.03
CA LEU A 235 2.37 -13.64 14.49
C LEU A 235 2.17 -12.13 14.49
N LYS A 236 2.01 -11.56 13.29
CA LYS A 236 1.76 -10.14 13.04
C LYS A 236 0.34 -9.92 12.52
N SER A 237 -0.04 -8.66 12.33
CA SER A 237 -1.26 -8.32 11.58
C SER A 237 -1.27 -9.04 10.23
N ASP A 238 -2.44 -9.52 9.80
CA ASP A 238 -2.59 -10.30 8.58
C ASP A 238 -3.63 -9.66 7.66
N CYS A 239 -3.19 -9.22 6.48
CA CYS A 239 -4.06 -8.64 5.44
C CYS A 239 -4.03 -9.44 4.13
N ARG A 240 -3.56 -10.70 4.17
CA ARG A 240 -3.32 -11.51 2.96
C ARG A 240 -4.58 -11.97 2.25
N ILE A 241 -5.75 -11.91 2.89
CA ILE A 241 -7.02 -12.36 2.32
C ILE A 241 -7.90 -11.13 2.09
N LEU A 242 -8.30 -10.89 0.84
CA LEU A 242 -9.19 -9.80 0.48
C LEU A 242 -10.50 -9.90 1.30
N GLY A 243 -10.88 -8.82 1.99
CA GLY A 243 -12.07 -8.78 2.84
C GLY A 243 -11.95 -9.48 4.22
N ARG A 244 -10.79 -10.06 4.57
CA ARG A 244 -10.54 -10.66 5.89
C ARG A 244 -9.17 -10.26 6.41
N SER A 245 -9.15 -9.39 7.41
CA SER A 245 -7.92 -8.92 8.05
C SER A 245 -7.86 -9.30 9.53
N ILE A 246 -6.65 -9.46 10.07
CA ILE A 246 -6.38 -9.51 11.50
C ILE A 246 -5.65 -8.23 11.84
N LYS A 247 -6.38 -7.31 12.47
CA LYS A 247 -5.84 -6.06 13.00
C LYS A 247 -5.59 -6.24 14.49
N LEU A 248 -4.50 -5.67 14.96
CA LEU A 248 -4.07 -5.84 16.33
C LEU A 248 -4.26 -4.52 17.07
N VAL A 249 -4.97 -4.53 18.20
CA VAL A 249 -5.25 -3.32 19.01
C VAL A 249 -3.97 -2.86 19.70
N THR A 250 -3.58 -1.61 19.53
CA THR A 250 -2.35 -1.05 20.12
C THR A 250 -2.51 -0.88 21.63
N SER A 251 -1.46 -1.22 22.39
CA SER A 251 -1.33 -0.93 23.83
C SER A 251 -0.80 0.49 24.02
N PRO A 252 -1.25 1.27 25.03
CA PRO A 252 -2.31 0.94 25.99
C PRO A 252 -3.73 1.18 25.45
N ILE A 253 -4.73 0.64 26.14
CA ILE A 253 -6.16 0.93 25.95
C ILE A 253 -6.74 1.64 27.17
N ALA A 254 -7.90 2.25 27.02
CA ALA A 254 -8.70 2.73 28.14
C ALA A 254 -10.11 2.13 28.08
N VAL A 255 -10.53 1.48 29.15
CA VAL A 255 -11.88 0.97 29.34
C VAL A 255 -12.66 1.96 30.18
N ASP A 256 -13.43 2.83 29.53
CA ASP A 256 -14.23 3.88 30.18
C ASP A 256 -13.41 4.73 31.18
N GLY A 257 -12.23 5.19 30.72
CA GLY A 257 -11.29 5.98 31.50
C GLY A 257 -10.30 5.18 32.36
N GLN A 258 -10.49 3.86 32.53
CA GLN A 258 -9.53 3.02 33.24
C GLN A 258 -8.47 2.47 32.28
N ALA A 259 -7.20 2.82 32.49
CA ALA A 259 -6.09 2.39 31.63
C ALA A 259 -5.80 0.90 31.78
N SER A 260 -5.45 0.25 30.66
CA SER A 260 -4.92 -1.11 30.64
C SER A 260 -3.85 -1.26 29.56
N SER A 261 -2.88 -2.14 29.80
CA SER A 261 -1.76 -2.42 28.90
C SER A 261 -1.62 -3.92 28.67
N LEU A 262 -1.03 -4.33 27.55
CA LEU A 262 -0.81 -5.76 27.25
C LEU A 262 0.10 -6.45 28.28
N GLU A 263 0.94 -5.68 28.98
CA GLU A 263 1.85 -6.16 30.02
C GLU A 263 1.11 -6.46 31.33
N SER A 264 0.02 -5.74 31.59
CA SER A 264 -0.74 -5.81 32.83
C SER A 264 -2.13 -6.44 32.66
N ASP A 265 -2.51 -6.87 31.46
CA ASP A 265 -3.85 -7.38 31.15
C ASP A 265 -3.79 -8.81 30.63
N VAL A 266 -4.52 -9.73 31.28
CA VAL A 266 -4.55 -11.13 30.89
C VAL A 266 -5.82 -11.52 30.14
N SER A 267 -6.67 -10.54 29.79
CA SER A 267 -7.82 -10.78 28.93
C SER A 267 -7.40 -10.85 27.46
N GLN A 268 -8.08 -11.72 26.71
CA GLN A 268 -7.98 -11.74 25.25
C GLN A 268 -9.39 -11.63 24.67
N TRP A 269 -9.58 -10.63 23.83
CA TRP A 269 -10.85 -10.39 23.18
C TRP A 269 -10.67 -9.89 21.76
N LEU A 270 -11.70 -10.05 20.94
CA LEU A 270 -11.73 -9.53 19.59
C LEU A 270 -13.11 -8.99 19.24
N ILE A 271 -13.15 -8.19 18.19
CA ILE A 271 -14.37 -7.69 17.58
C ILE A 271 -14.30 -7.85 16.06
N SER A 272 -15.45 -8.04 15.42
CA SER A 272 -15.57 -8.07 13.95
C SER A 272 -15.34 -6.70 13.30
N ASP A 273 -14.70 -6.62 12.14
CA ASP A 273 -14.40 -5.38 11.42
C ASP A 273 -14.62 -5.52 9.90
N PRO A 274 -15.78 -5.10 9.35
CA PRO A 274 -16.97 -4.58 10.05
C PRO A 274 -17.82 -5.71 10.69
N GLY A 275 -18.74 -5.35 11.59
CA GLY A 275 -19.75 -6.26 12.13
C GLY A 275 -20.28 -5.83 13.50
N ASN A 276 -20.92 -6.75 14.22
CA ASN A 276 -21.59 -6.55 15.51
C ASN A 276 -21.21 -7.63 16.55
N LYS A 277 -20.08 -8.30 16.35
CA LYS A 277 -19.66 -9.44 17.17
C LYS A 277 -18.52 -9.05 18.08
N PHE A 278 -18.67 -9.35 19.37
CA PHE A 278 -17.61 -9.29 20.37
C PHE A 278 -17.30 -10.70 20.85
N CYS A 279 -16.03 -11.08 20.91
CA CYS A 279 -15.62 -12.40 21.36
C CYS A 279 -14.56 -12.34 22.45
N VAL A 280 -14.65 -13.27 23.40
CA VAL A 280 -13.57 -13.59 24.34
C VAL A 280 -12.87 -14.84 23.85
N ILE A 281 -11.54 -14.88 23.95
CA ILE A 281 -10.72 -16.02 23.55
C ILE A 281 -9.88 -16.43 24.77
N ASP A 282 -9.70 -17.73 24.99
CA ASP A 282 -8.91 -18.25 26.11
C ASP A 282 -7.39 -18.24 25.84
N LYS A 283 -6.99 -18.22 24.57
CA LYS A 283 -5.60 -18.29 24.12
C LYS A 283 -5.10 -16.96 23.56
N PRO A 284 -3.84 -16.58 23.86
CA PRO A 284 -3.21 -15.42 23.24
C PRO A 284 -2.86 -15.65 21.77
N TYR A 285 -2.56 -14.58 21.04
CA TYR A 285 -2.17 -14.65 19.62
C TYR A 285 -0.69 -15.01 19.47
N HIS A 286 -0.35 -16.20 19.96
CA HIS A 286 0.96 -16.82 19.82
C HIS A 286 0.90 -17.94 18.77
N LYS A 287 2.03 -18.38 18.22
CA LYS A 287 2.11 -19.51 17.30
C LYS A 287 1.95 -20.85 18.01
N SER A 288 2.36 -20.93 19.29
CA SER A 288 2.28 -22.14 20.12
C SER A 288 0.85 -22.67 20.25
N GLN A 289 -0.15 -21.80 20.35
CA GLN A 289 -1.57 -22.17 20.46
C GLN A 289 -2.05 -23.09 19.33
N THR A 290 -1.40 -23.13 18.16
CA THR A 290 -1.74 -24.08 17.09
C THR A 290 -1.70 -25.53 17.59
N LYS A 291 -0.84 -25.83 18.57
CA LYS A 291 -0.65 -27.14 19.20
C LYS A 291 -1.40 -27.28 20.54
N GLU A 292 -2.32 -26.38 20.85
CA GLU A 292 -3.08 -26.37 22.11
C GLU A 292 -4.58 -26.35 21.79
N PRO A 293 -5.45 -26.83 22.69
CA PRO A 293 -6.88 -26.58 22.57
C PRO A 293 -7.17 -25.08 22.78
N ALA A 294 -8.23 -24.57 22.13
CA ALA A 294 -8.66 -23.18 22.31
C ALA A 294 -10.17 -23.04 22.13
N MET A 295 -10.75 -22.06 22.79
CA MET A 295 -12.16 -21.70 22.72
C MET A 295 -12.33 -20.18 22.60
N ALA A 296 -13.31 -19.78 21.81
CA ALA A 296 -13.79 -18.42 21.75
C ALA A 296 -15.31 -18.36 21.89
N VAL A 297 -15.79 -17.41 22.68
CA VAL A 297 -17.21 -17.18 22.93
C VAL A 297 -17.57 -15.82 22.35
N CYS A 298 -18.36 -15.82 21.27
CA CYS A 298 -18.73 -14.64 20.51
C CYS A 298 -20.19 -14.26 20.76
N ILE A 299 -20.43 -13.06 21.26
CA ILE A 299 -21.75 -12.46 21.47
C ILE A 299 -22.08 -11.60 20.25
N ASP A 300 -23.25 -11.83 19.67
CA ASP A 300 -23.83 -11.04 18.59
C ASP A 300 -24.72 -9.94 19.19
N ASP A 301 -24.11 -8.79 19.52
CA ASP A 301 -24.80 -7.65 20.11
C ASP A 301 -24.10 -6.35 19.71
N ALA A 302 -24.83 -5.47 19.02
CA ALA A 302 -24.27 -4.22 18.50
C ALA A 302 -23.83 -3.25 19.61
N THR A 303 -24.45 -3.30 20.79
CA THR A 303 -24.14 -2.40 21.92
C THR A 303 -22.83 -2.82 22.57
N ILE A 304 -22.69 -4.11 22.92
CA ILE A 304 -21.45 -4.67 23.47
C ILE A 304 -20.31 -4.49 22.47
N PHE A 305 -20.54 -4.86 21.20
CA PHE A 305 -19.58 -4.61 20.13
C PHE A 305 -19.18 -3.13 20.06
N GLY A 306 -20.14 -2.20 20.12
CA GLY A 306 -19.90 -0.77 20.05
C GLY A 306 -18.95 -0.26 21.13
N HIS A 307 -19.10 -0.75 22.37
CA HIS A 307 -18.20 -0.41 23.49
C HIS A 307 -16.78 -0.91 23.26
N PHE A 308 -16.61 -2.20 22.91
CA PHE A 308 -15.28 -2.76 22.65
C PHE A 308 -14.65 -2.21 21.37
N ASN A 309 -15.44 -1.79 20.38
CA ASN A 309 -14.94 -1.11 19.18
C ASN A 309 -14.43 0.30 19.49
N ARG A 310 -15.00 1.01 20.48
CA ARG A 310 -14.45 2.27 20.97
C ARG A 310 -13.11 2.06 21.68
N ILE A 311 -13.00 1.00 22.50
CA ILE A 311 -11.75 0.61 23.17
C ILE A 311 -10.66 0.23 22.15
N GLY A 312 -11.02 -0.55 21.13
CA GLY A 312 -10.11 -1.05 20.09
C GLY A 312 -9.71 -0.02 19.01
N LYS A 313 -10.27 1.19 19.04
CA LYS A 313 -9.76 2.33 18.26
C LYS A 313 -8.65 2.94 19.09
N ALA A 314 -7.39 2.74 18.66
CA ALA A 314 -6.22 3.30 19.33
C ALA A 314 -6.46 4.77 19.69
N LEU A 315 -6.51 5.06 20.99
CA LEU A 315 -6.30 6.39 21.54
C LEU A 315 -4.81 6.70 21.35
N ILE A 316 -4.44 7.07 20.13
CA ILE A 316 -3.40 8.09 20.00
C ILE A 316 -4.11 9.36 20.45
N ALA A 317 -3.66 9.92 21.56
CA ALA A 317 -4.01 11.29 21.94
C ALA A 317 -3.44 12.24 20.88
N SER A 318 -4.13 12.33 19.75
CA SER A 318 -4.07 13.41 18.78
C SER A 318 -5.44 13.45 18.10
N VAL A 319 -6.30 14.33 18.63
CA VAL A 319 -7.63 14.71 18.13
C VAL A 319 -8.67 13.58 18.03
N ASN A 320 -9.62 13.61 18.99
CA ASN A 320 -10.87 12.85 18.97
C ASN A 320 -11.63 13.04 17.64
N ALA A 321 -11.83 11.95 16.87
CA ALA A 321 -12.89 11.86 15.86
C ALA A 321 -13.91 10.81 16.29
N ASN A 322 -14.80 11.21 17.22
CA ASN A 322 -15.83 10.33 17.80
C ASN A 322 -17.04 10.11 16.88
N ALA A 323 -17.13 10.84 15.77
CA ALA A 323 -18.13 10.70 14.70
C ALA A 323 -17.62 11.40 13.43
N TRP A 324 -18.21 11.10 12.27
CA TRP A 324 -18.08 11.99 11.11
C TRP A 324 -18.68 13.35 11.50
N GLN A 325 -17.87 14.39 11.42
CA GLN A 325 -18.34 15.76 11.59
C GLN A 325 -18.39 16.42 10.22
N ASN A 326 -19.43 17.21 9.98
CA ASN A 326 -19.46 18.06 8.79
C ASN A 326 -18.30 19.06 8.89
N THR A 327 -17.43 19.03 7.90
CA THR A 327 -16.41 20.06 7.71
C THR A 327 -17.06 21.35 7.23
N GLN A 328 -16.39 22.49 7.46
CA GLN A 328 -16.72 23.72 6.74
C GLN A 328 -16.53 23.53 5.23
N ASP A 329 -17.10 24.45 4.44
CA ASP A 329 -17.01 24.49 2.99
C ASP A 329 -15.56 24.32 2.51
N LEU A 330 -15.31 23.22 1.79
CA LEU A 330 -14.00 22.84 1.28
C LEU A 330 -13.52 23.73 0.13
N THR A 331 -14.36 24.61 -0.42
CA THR A 331 -13.98 25.51 -1.52
C THR A 331 -13.18 26.73 -1.06
N ARG A 332 -13.12 26.99 0.25
CA ARG A 332 -12.39 28.11 0.85
C ARG A 332 -11.36 27.58 1.85
N PRO A 333 -10.24 28.28 2.09
CA PRO A 333 -9.20 27.86 3.05
C PRO A 333 -9.64 27.95 4.54
N ASN A 334 -10.94 27.92 4.83
CA ASN A 334 -11.51 28.25 6.13
C ASN A 334 -11.28 27.14 7.17
N ASN A 335 -10.11 27.17 7.83
CA ASN A 335 -9.73 26.43 9.05
C ASN A 335 -10.27 24.99 9.18
N HIS A 336 -10.36 24.27 8.07
CA HIS A 336 -10.82 22.89 8.02
C HIS A 336 -9.63 21.92 7.90
N ALA A 337 -9.84 20.66 8.28
CA ALA A 337 -8.77 19.68 8.40
C ALA A 337 -7.94 19.48 7.13
N VAL A 338 -8.57 19.52 5.95
CA VAL A 338 -7.85 19.38 4.65
C VAL A 338 -6.88 20.54 4.40
N ALA A 339 -7.32 21.80 4.57
CA ALA A 339 -6.46 22.97 4.38
C ALA A 339 -5.36 23.01 5.43
N LYS A 340 -5.67 22.70 6.70
CA LYS A 340 -4.69 22.69 7.78
C LYS A 340 -3.62 21.61 7.60
N SER A 341 -4.00 20.42 7.15
CA SER A 341 -3.06 19.33 6.85
C SER A 341 -2.11 19.65 5.69
N LEU A 342 -2.48 20.61 4.84
CA LEU A 342 -1.73 21.01 3.66
C LEU A 342 -1.09 22.39 3.80
N GLU A 343 -1.11 23.01 4.97
CA GLU A 343 -0.62 24.38 5.19
C GLU A 343 0.81 24.58 4.66
N HIS A 344 1.69 23.60 4.89
CA HIS A 344 3.08 23.63 4.41
C HIS A 344 3.28 23.12 2.97
N VAL A 345 2.19 22.72 2.31
CA VAL A 345 2.16 22.26 0.91
C VAL A 345 1.63 23.36 0.00
N ILE A 346 0.65 24.14 0.49
CA ILE A 346 0.03 25.25 -0.26
C ILE A 346 0.83 26.55 -0.15
N GLU A 347 1.60 26.71 0.94
CA GLU A 347 2.46 27.86 1.20
C GLU A 347 3.87 27.38 1.56
N ALA A 348 4.88 28.17 1.17
CA ALA A 348 6.27 27.81 1.40
C ALA A 348 6.63 27.91 2.89
N ASN A 349 7.10 26.80 3.47
CA ASN A 349 7.66 26.76 4.81
C ASN A 349 9.14 26.32 4.74
N PRO A 350 10.09 27.12 5.28
CA PRO A 350 11.51 26.78 5.20
C PRO A 350 11.91 25.51 5.96
N GLY A 351 11.14 25.10 6.99
CA GLY A 351 11.42 23.93 7.82
C GLY A 351 10.82 22.62 7.30
N ASN A 352 9.79 22.67 6.45
CA ASN A 352 9.07 21.48 6.00
C ASN A 352 9.28 21.23 4.51
N LYS A 353 9.57 19.98 4.16
CA LYS A 353 9.83 19.50 2.79
C LYS A 353 8.85 18.39 2.41
N PHE A 354 8.49 18.30 1.15
CA PHE A 354 7.49 17.36 0.69
C PHE A 354 7.66 16.87 -0.76
N ILE A 355 7.06 15.72 -1.03
CA ILE A 355 6.81 15.14 -2.34
C ILE A 355 5.30 15.15 -2.57
N ALA A 356 4.85 15.71 -3.70
CA ALA A 356 3.45 15.63 -4.10
C ALA A 356 3.30 14.78 -5.36
N TYR A 357 2.34 13.85 -5.34
CA TYR A 357 2.12 12.91 -6.42
C TYR A 357 0.63 12.78 -6.76
N ASN A 358 0.27 12.70 -8.04
CA ASN A 358 -1.11 12.60 -8.51
C ASN A 358 -1.13 12.13 -9.97
N ASN A 359 -2.00 11.17 -10.30
CA ASN A 359 -2.19 10.71 -11.69
C ASN A 359 -2.90 11.74 -12.60
N ILE A 360 -3.57 12.73 -11.99
CA ILE A 360 -4.15 13.89 -12.66
C ILE A 360 -3.68 15.12 -11.86
N PRO A 361 -2.42 15.55 -12.00
CA PRO A 361 -1.92 16.66 -11.19
C PRO A 361 -2.56 18.00 -11.60
N PRO A 362 -2.61 18.97 -10.67
CA PRO A 362 -3.11 20.30 -10.99
C PRO A 362 -2.33 20.92 -12.15
N ASP A 363 -3.04 21.61 -13.04
CA ASP A 363 -2.46 22.40 -14.14
C ASP A 363 -1.59 21.58 -15.13
N VAL A 364 -1.74 20.25 -15.16
CA VAL A 364 -1.09 19.37 -16.15
C VAL A 364 -2.17 18.59 -16.92
N PRO A 365 -2.62 19.09 -18.09
CA PRO A 365 -3.70 18.45 -18.84
C PRO A 365 -3.25 17.12 -19.46
N ASN A 366 -4.15 16.13 -19.41
CA ASN A 366 -4.12 14.86 -20.14
C ASN A 366 -2.95 13.90 -19.87
N VAL A 367 -2.50 13.83 -18.62
CA VAL A 367 -1.57 12.80 -18.16
C VAL A 367 -2.27 11.43 -18.10
N LYS A 368 -1.62 10.36 -18.61
CA LYS A 368 -2.01 8.98 -18.30
C LYS A 368 -0.85 8.23 -17.66
N THR A 369 -0.99 7.98 -16.37
CA THR A 369 -0.09 7.10 -15.62
C THR A 369 -0.64 5.69 -15.54
N LYS A 370 0.24 4.71 -15.29
CA LYS A 370 -0.17 3.34 -14.93
C LYS A 370 -0.64 3.24 -13.47
N SER A 371 -0.42 4.30 -12.68
CA SER A 371 -0.85 4.44 -11.28
C SER A 371 -2.11 5.28 -11.14
N ASN A 372 -2.96 5.01 -10.15
CA ASN A 372 -4.06 5.88 -9.75
C ASN A 372 -3.80 6.63 -8.43
N SER A 373 -2.58 6.49 -7.89
CA SER A 373 -2.20 7.01 -6.57
C SER A 373 -2.12 8.53 -6.57
N LYS A 374 -2.59 9.15 -5.48
CA LYS A 374 -2.49 10.59 -5.23
C LYS A 374 -2.22 10.86 -3.76
N GLY A 375 -1.44 11.89 -3.47
CA GLY A 375 -1.05 12.20 -2.10
C GLY A 375 0.13 13.16 -1.97
N VAL A 376 0.53 13.36 -0.73
CA VAL A 376 1.69 14.16 -0.35
C VAL A 376 2.44 13.45 0.76
N LEU A 377 3.77 13.33 0.64
CA LEU A 377 4.65 12.84 1.70
C LEU A 377 5.48 14.01 2.19
N MET A 378 5.43 14.32 3.48
CA MET A 378 6.07 15.50 4.07
C MET A 378 6.98 15.11 5.23
N MET A 379 8.04 15.87 5.44
CA MET A 379 8.92 15.74 6.61
C MET A 379 9.64 17.05 6.93
N ASN A 380 10.03 17.21 8.19
CA ASN A 380 11.02 18.20 8.58
C ASN A 380 12.43 17.57 8.52
N PRO A 381 13.37 18.08 7.70
CA PRO A 381 14.73 17.54 7.64
C PRO A 381 15.49 17.65 8.97
N ASN A 382 15.19 18.67 9.77
CA ASN A 382 15.91 19.01 10.99
C ASN A 382 15.29 18.41 12.26
N ASP A 383 14.09 17.85 12.17
CA ASP A 383 13.42 17.13 13.27
C ASP A 383 13.48 15.60 13.02
N VAL A 384 13.59 14.83 14.10
CA VAL A 384 13.76 13.37 14.06
C VAL A 384 12.43 12.65 13.96
N ASP A 385 11.32 13.26 14.37
CA ASP A 385 9.99 12.60 14.47
C ASP A 385 8.83 13.39 13.82
N ASP A 386 9.12 14.42 13.02
CA ASP A 386 8.10 15.19 12.29
C ASP A 386 8.00 14.76 10.82
N ALA A 387 7.08 13.84 10.53
CA ALA A 387 6.71 13.44 9.17
C ALA A 387 5.22 13.11 9.05
N SER A 388 4.66 13.35 7.87
CA SER A 388 3.26 13.04 7.58
C SER A 388 3.08 12.51 6.16
N TRP A 389 2.07 11.66 5.99
CA TRP A 389 1.70 11.10 4.71
C TRP A 389 0.21 11.28 4.47
N ILE A 390 -0.10 11.99 3.40
CA ILE A 390 -1.44 12.32 2.95
C ILE A 390 -1.77 11.47 1.73
N VAL A 391 -2.94 10.83 1.73
CA VAL A 391 -3.46 10.06 0.60
C VAL A 391 -4.86 10.58 0.28
N HIS A 392 -5.13 10.84 -1.00
CA HIS A 392 -6.45 11.33 -1.41
C HIS A 392 -6.92 10.78 -2.76
N THR A 393 -8.20 10.97 -3.07
CA THR A 393 -8.77 10.58 -4.38
C THR A 393 -9.02 11.77 -5.33
N ILE A 394 -8.81 13.00 -4.86
CA ILE A 394 -9.13 14.24 -5.58
C ILE A 394 -8.16 14.48 -6.77
N PRO A 395 -8.62 14.45 -8.03
CA PRO A 395 -7.80 14.86 -9.17
C PRO A 395 -7.61 16.37 -9.19
N GLY A 396 -6.49 16.85 -9.74
CA GLY A 396 -6.18 18.28 -9.86
C GLY A 396 -5.79 18.97 -8.54
N PHE A 397 -5.41 18.20 -7.51
CA PHE A 397 -5.19 18.69 -6.15
C PHE A 397 -4.00 17.95 -5.47
N PRO A 398 -3.32 18.55 -4.48
CA PRO A 398 -3.26 19.99 -4.16
C PRO A 398 -2.36 20.78 -5.14
N LYS A 399 -2.53 22.10 -5.21
CA LYS A 399 -1.58 22.97 -5.93
C LYS A 399 -0.37 23.27 -5.04
N ALA A 400 0.76 22.62 -5.31
CA ALA A 400 1.98 22.82 -4.54
C ALA A 400 2.46 24.29 -4.62
N LEU A 401 2.63 24.92 -3.46
CA LEU A 401 3.13 26.28 -3.25
C LEU A 401 2.34 27.40 -3.95
N ARG A 402 1.06 27.18 -4.24
CA ARG A 402 0.20 28.12 -4.99
C ARG A 402 -1.14 28.39 -4.31
N GLY A 403 -1.18 28.27 -2.98
CA GLY A 403 -2.39 28.47 -2.19
C GLY A 403 -3.38 27.31 -2.30
N TYR A 404 -4.39 27.36 -1.43
CA TYR A 404 -5.45 26.35 -1.37
C TYR A 404 -6.53 26.63 -2.42
N VAL A 405 -6.69 25.70 -3.36
CA VAL A 405 -7.76 25.72 -4.36
C VAL A 405 -8.35 24.32 -4.49
N PHE A 406 -9.60 24.14 -4.06
CA PHE A 406 -10.33 22.89 -4.27
C PHE A 406 -10.92 22.86 -5.69
N PRO A 407 -10.76 21.77 -6.47
CA PRO A 407 -11.25 21.73 -7.84
C PRO A 407 -12.79 21.78 -7.92
N LEU A 408 -13.34 22.79 -8.60
CA LEU A 408 -14.80 23.00 -8.71
C LEU A 408 -15.53 21.79 -9.32
N ALA A 409 -14.92 21.13 -10.31
CA ALA A 409 -15.48 19.95 -10.98
C ALA A 409 -15.61 18.72 -10.05
N GLU A 410 -14.95 18.74 -8.89
CA GLU A 410 -14.92 17.64 -7.92
C GLU A 410 -15.90 17.86 -6.75
N ILE A 411 -16.54 19.04 -6.66
CA ILE A 411 -17.52 19.34 -5.59
C ILE A 411 -18.72 18.39 -5.61
N GLN A 412 -19.16 17.97 -6.80
CA GLN A 412 -20.29 17.05 -6.95
C GLN A 412 -19.91 15.57 -6.79
N LYS A 413 -18.65 15.26 -6.49
CA LYS A 413 -18.12 13.89 -6.43
C LYS A 413 -17.68 13.55 -5.00
N GLY A 414 -17.86 12.29 -4.63
CA GLY A 414 -17.37 11.78 -3.34
C GLY A 414 -15.85 11.58 -3.35
N HIS A 415 -15.16 12.18 -2.40
CA HIS A 415 -13.71 12.05 -2.24
C HIS A 415 -13.30 11.56 -0.85
N LEU A 416 -12.17 10.88 -0.80
CA LEU A 416 -11.51 10.46 0.43
C LEU A 416 -10.21 11.22 0.59
N PHE A 417 -9.96 11.72 1.80
CA PHE A 417 -8.72 12.38 2.20
C PHE A 417 -8.28 11.79 3.54
N ILE A 418 -7.06 11.26 3.58
CA ILE A 418 -6.46 10.64 4.77
C ILE A 418 -5.17 11.38 5.04
N CYS A 419 -4.98 11.85 6.27
CA CYS A 419 -3.71 12.37 6.76
C CYS A 419 -3.21 11.44 7.87
N LEU A 420 -1.97 10.99 7.76
CA LEU A 420 -1.31 10.12 8.73
C LEU A 420 -0.04 10.80 9.23
N THR A 421 0.09 10.98 10.53
CA THR A 421 1.39 11.28 11.14
C THR A 421 2.21 9.98 11.17
N ILE A 422 3.46 10.04 10.72
CA ILE A 422 4.35 8.89 10.58
C ILE A 422 5.70 9.19 11.20
N LYS A 423 6.41 8.15 11.65
CA LYS A 423 7.81 8.31 12.06
C LYS A 423 8.70 8.51 10.85
N LYS A 424 9.72 9.36 10.96
CA LYS A 424 10.69 9.61 9.89
C LYS A 424 11.44 8.34 9.44
N SER A 425 11.56 7.34 10.32
CA SER A 425 12.12 6.02 10.01
C SER A 425 11.30 5.22 8.99
N GLU A 426 10.00 5.49 8.86
CA GLU A 426 9.08 4.76 7.95
C GLU A 426 9.08 5.34 6.52
N ILE A 427 9.66 6.52 6.32
CA ILE A 427 9.66 7.22 5.03
C ILE A 427 10.24 6.36 3.91
N ASP A 428 11.33 5.64 4.16
CA ASP A 428 11.98 4.83 3.11
C ASP A 428 11.12 3.64 2.69
N ALA A 429 10.36 3.05 3.62
CA ALA A 429 9.41 1.98 3.34
C ALA A 429 8.21 2.50 2.52
N ILE A 430 7.68 3.67 2.88
CA ILE A 430 6.63 4.34 2.10
C ILE A 430 7.15 4.69 0.71
N ALA A 431 8.39 5.17 0.60
CA ALA A 431 9.00 5.48 -0.67
C ALA A 431 9.16 4.23 -1.55
N MET A 432 9.54 3.09 -0.98
CA MET A 432 9.57 1.81 -1.69
C MET A 432 8.19 1.42 -2.22
N ALA A 433 7.13 1.57 -1.41
CA ALA A 433 5.76 1.29 -1.84
C ALA A 433 5.30 2.22 -2.96
N LEU A 434 5.59 3.52 -2.85
CA LEU A 434 5.31 4.50 -3.91
C LEU A 434 6.09 4.15 -5.19
N ARG A 435 7.34 3.71 -5.12
CA ARG A 435 8.09 3.27 -6.31
C ARG A 435 7.42 2.12 -7.04
N ILE A 436 6.93 1.12 -6.30
CA ILE A 436 6.18 0.00 -6.88
C ILE A 436 4.87 0.50 -7.50
N ALA A 437 4.20 1.46 -6.86
CA ALA A 437 2.98 2.04 -7.36
C ALA A 437 3.20 2.94 -8.60
N THR A 438 4.43 3.41 -8.87
CA THR A 438 4.79 4.29 -10.00
C THR A 438 3.91 5.54 -10.15
N PRO A 439 3.64 6.31 -9.08
CA PRO A 439 2.83 7.51 -9.16
C PRO A 439 3.57 8.60 -9.94
N LEU A 440 2.83 9.51 -10.58
CA LEU A 440 3.43 10.71 -11.14
C LEU A 440 3.72 11.69 -10.01
N ILE A 441 4.99 11.92 -9.73
CA ILE A 441 5.47 12.96 -8.84
C ILE A 441 5.46 14.28 -9.62
N TYR A 442 4.78 15.29 -9.11
CA TYR A 442 4.67 16.59 -9.77
C TYR A 442 5.35 17.72 -9.00
N HIS A 443 5.73 17.48 -7.74
CA HIS A 443 6.55 18.36 -6.90
C HIS A 443 7.44 17.53 -5.96
N ASN A 444 8.67 17.99 -5.74
CA ASN A 444 9.58 17.48 -4.71
C ASN A 444 10.55 18.58 -4.27
N ASP A 445 10.70 18.79 -2.97
CA ASP A 445 11.79 19.59 -2.38
C ASP A 445 12.48 18.90 -1.20
N ILE A 446 12.22 17.61 -0.97
CA ILE A 446 12.93 16.81 0.02
C ILE A 446 14.40 16.65 -0.38
N PRO A 447 15.36 17.00 0.52
CA PRO A 447 16.78 16.84 0.24
C PRO A 447 17.20 15.36 0.19
N ASP A 448 18.28 15.10 -0.54
CA ASP A 448 18.92 13.79 -0.61
C ASP A 448 19.37 13.33 0.78
N ASP A 449 18.94 12.14 1.19
CA ASP A 449 19.33 11.50 2.45
C ASP A 449 19.94 10.10 2.18
N PRO A 450 21.25 9.90 2.44
CA PRO A 450 21.90 8.59 2.30
C PRO A 450 21.24 7.46 3.10
N ALA A 451 20.58 7.77 4.21
CA ALA A 451 19.87 6.79 5.03
C ALA A 451 18.52 6.35 4.41
N ARG A 452 18.06 7.00 3.33
CA ARG A 452 16.78 6.72 2.65
C ARG A 452 16.96 6.49 1.15
N PRO A 453 17.56 5.35 0.75
CA PRO A 453 17.88 5.07 -0.65
C PRO A 453 16.65 4.87 -1.54
N ASN A 454 15.51 4.41 -1.01
CA ASN A 454 14.27 4.31 -1.78
C ASN A 454 13.61 5.67 -1.97
N LEU A 455 13.72 6.57 -1.00
CA LEU A 455 13.29 7.96 -1.18
C LEU A 455 14.07 8.63 -2.30
N LYS A 456 15.40 8.50 -2.29
CA LYS A 456 16.26 8.98 -3.39
C LYS A 456 15.82 8.42 -4.74
N LYS A 457 15.58 7.12 -4.83
CA LYS A 457 15.17 6.46 -6.10
C LYS A 457 13.71 6.71 -6.49
N LEU A 458 12.86 7.15 -5.56
CA LEU A 458 11.48 7.56 -5.84
C LEU A 458 11.47 8.92 -6.49
N VAL A 459 12.20 9.87 -5.89
CA VAL A 459 12.35 11.25 -6.36
C VAL A 459 13.17 11.28 -7.65
N ASN A 460 14.30 10.60 -7.65
CA ASN A 460 15.18 10.44 -8.81
C ASN A 460 14.80 9.17 -9.55
N GLY A 461 13.51 9.00 -9.91
CA GLY A 461 13.09 7.93 -10.82
C GLY A 461 14.13 7.77 -11.93
N GLY A 462 14.41 6.54 -12.35
CA GLY A 462 15.47 6.25 -13.32
C GLY A 462 15.41 7.06 -14.64
N GLY A 463 14.36 7.86 -14.86
CA GLY A 463 14.34 9.01 -15.77
C GLY A 463 14.06 10.34 -15.04
N ALA A 464 15.04 11.24 -15.14
CA ALA A 464 15.02 12.70 -14.92
C ALA A 464 14.59 13.26 -13.54
N ALA A 465 15.54 13.92 -12.87
CA ALA A 465 15.29 14.97 -11.88
C ALA A 465 14.61 16.20 -12.54
N ALA A 466 14.21 17.20 -11.74
CA ALA A 466 13.82 18.51 -12.28
C ALA A 466 14.88 19.04 -13.26
N TRP A 467 14.48 19.90 -14.21
CA TRP A 467 15.44 20.57 -15.08
C TRP A 467 16.53 21.22 -14.22
N GLN A 468 17.78 20.95 -14.56
CA GLN A 468 18.95 21.52 -13.89
C GLN A 468 19.76 22.26 -14.94
N ASN A 469 20.19 23.46 -14.60
CA ASN A 469 21.20 24.15 -15.38
C ASN A 469 22.48 23.30 -15.33
N ILE A 470 22.98 22.95 -16.51
CA ILE A 470 24.28 22.30 -16.67
C ILE A 470 25.38 23.34 -16.82
N ALA A 471 26.64 22.95 -16.61
CA ALA A 471 27.78 23.80 -16.95
C ALA A 471 27.79 24.15 -18.46
N ASP A 472 28.51 25.22 -18.79
CA ASP A 472 28.69 25.72 -20.16
C ASP A 472 29.07 24.61 -21.15
N LEU A 473 28.19 24.37 -22.12
CA LEU A 473 28.34 23.34 -23.16
C LEU A 473 29.53 23.58 -24.11
N THR A 474 30.16 24.75 -24.07
CA THR A 474 31.37 25.02 -24.88
C THR A 474 32.64 24.47 -24.25
N ARG A 475 32.59 24.00 -22.99
CA ARG A 475 33.73 23.50 -22.24
C ARG A 475 33.57 22.02 -21.92
N ALA A 476 34.63 21.23 -22.08
CA ALA A 476 34.57 19.78 -21.83
C ALA A 476 34.25 19.38 -20.37
N ALA A 477 34.48 20.27 -19.40
CA ALA A 477 34.37 19.95 -17.98
C ALA A 477 33.00 20.36 -17.40
N GLY A 478 32.46 19.50 -16.54
CA GLY A 478 31.34 19.86 -15.66
C GLY A 478 29.93 19.59 -16.18
N HIS A 479 29.77 18.91 -17.33
CA HIS A 479 28.44 18.55 -17.84
C HIS A 479 28.35 17.12 -18.41
N ALA A 480 27.13 16.58 -18.41
CA ALA A 480 26.87 15.18 -18.79
C ALA A 480 27.21 14.87 -20.25
N VAL A 481 27.01 15.82 -21.19
CA VAL A 481 27.25 15.59 -22.62
C VAL A 481 28.71 15.22 -22.92
N ALA A 482 29.69 15.97 -22.39
CA ALA A 482 31.10 15.67 -22.60
C ALA A 482 31.51 14.39 -21.87
N LYS A 483 30.99 14.18 -20.65
CA LYS A 483 31.26 12.96 -19.87
C LYS A 483 30.79 11.69 -20.58
N SER A 484 29.57 11.68 -21.12
CA SER A 484 29.04 10.56 -21.90
C SER A 484 29.82 10.28 -23.19
N LEU A 485 30.60 11.24 -23.67
CA LEU A 485 31.39 11.15 -24.88
C LEU A 485 32.89 11.02 -24.61
N GLU A 486 33.32 10.83 -23.37
CA GLU A 486 34.74 10.86 -23.00
C GLU A 486 35.59 9.84 -23.79
N HIS A 487 35.02 8.68 -24.10
CA HIS A 487 35.64 7.63 -24.92
C HIS A 487 35.40 7.79 -26.43
N VAL A 488 34.63 8.80 -26.82
CA VAL A 488 34.38 9.18 -28.22
C VAL A 488 35.29 10.32 -28.63
N ILE A 489 35.61 11.26 -27.73
CA ILE A 489 36.47 12.43 -27.98
C ILE A 489 37.96 12.15 -27.73
N MET A 490 38.30 11.07 -27.02
CA MET A 490 39.68 10.64 -26.80
C MET A 490 39.77 9.14 -27.01
N ALA A 491 40.87 8.69 -27.59
CA ALA A 491 41.12 7.27 -27.80
C ALA A 491 41.14 6.53 -26.45
N ASN A 492 40.35 5.46 -26.36
CA ASN A 492 40.33 4.54 -25.24
C ASN A 492 40.63 3.13 -25.74
N ALA A 493 41.49 2.40 -25.01
CA ALA A 493 41.91 1.07 -25.44
C ALA A 493 40.76 0.06 -25.41
N ASP A 494 39.84 0.21 -24.46
CA ASP A 494 38.77 -0.74 -24.19
C ASP A 494 37.51 -0.40 -24.98
N ASN A 495 37.03 0.84 -24.91
CA ASN A 495 35.78 1.25 -25.53
C ASN A 495 35.89 1.39 -27.06
N LYS A 496 34.82 0.96 -27.74
CA LYS A 496 34.66 0.99 -29.21
C LYS A 496 33.28 1.49 -29.58
N PHE A 497 33.13 2.17 -30.70
CA PHE A 497 31.88 2.83 -31.08
C PHE A 497 31.69 2.98 -32.60
N ILE A 498 30.41 3.11 -32.97
CA ILE A 498 29.96 3.61 -34.26
C ILE A 498 29.38 5.00 -34.04
N ALA A 499 29.83 5.98 -34.81
CA ALA A 499 29.26 7.32 -34.81
C ALA A 499 28.59 7.62 -36.15
N TYR A 500 27.40 8.21 -36.07
CA TYR A 500 26.57 8.51 -37.23
C TYR A 500 25.97 9.91 -37.15
N ASN A 501 25.94 10.61 -38.28
CA ASN A 501 25.41 11.98 -38.37
C ASN A 501 25.18 12.31 -39.84
N ASN A 502 24.04 12.93 -40.17
CA ASN A 502 23.76 13.36 -41.53
C ASN A 502 24.56 14.60 -41.97
N ILE A 503 25.14 15.34 -41.02
CA ILE A 503 26.10 16.41 -41.24
C ILE A 503 27.28 16.10 -40.31
N PRO A 504 28.18 15.16 -40.68
CA PRO A 504 29.30 14.80 -39.82
C PRO A 504 30.31 15.94 -39.72
N PRO A 505 31.06 16.04 -38.62
CA PRO A 505 32.10 17.06 -38.44
C PRO A 505 33.16 16.97 -39.54
N ASP A 506 33.66 18.12 -39.97
CA ASP A 506 34.80 18.25 -40.89
C ASP A 506 34.60 17.58 -42.27
N VAL A 507 33.37 17.16 -42.64
CA VAL A 507 33.05 16.61 -43.96
C VAL A 507 32.04 17.49 -44.71
N PRO A 508 32.48 18.23 -45.74
CA PRO A 508 31.59 19.15 -46.45
C PRO A 508 30.62 18.44 -47.40
N LYS A 509 29.36 18.92 -47.42
CA LYS A 509 28.39 18.72 -48.51
C LYS A 509 27.90 17.28 -48.80
N ILE A 510 27.91 16.36 -47.82
CA ILE A 510 27.28 15.05 -48.02
C ILE A 510 25.75 15.18 -48.03
N LYS A 511 25.12 14.68 -49.08
CA LYS A 511 23.65 14.59 -49.18
C LYS A 511 23.19 13.21 -48.71
N THR A 512 22.52 13.18 -47.57
CA THR A 512 21.85 11.98 -47.04
C THR A 512 20.36 12.25 -46.90
N LYS A 513 19.54 11.20 -47.05
CA LYS A 513 18.10 11.28 -46.78
C LYS A 513 17.75 11.00 -45.32
N SER A 514 18.67 10.46 -44.52
CA SER A 514 18.46 10.29 -43.08
C SER A 514 18.85 11.57 -42.34
N ASN A 515 18.18 11.86 -41.24
CA ASN A 515 18.53 12.96 -40.33
C ASN A 515 19.10 12.46 -39.00
N SER A 516 19.18 11.14 -38.85
CA SER A 516 19.61 10.46 -37.63
C SER A 516 21.03 10.85 -37.25
N LYS A 517 21.25 11.14 -35.96
CA LYS A 517 22.57 11.42 -35.39
C LYS A 517 22.73 10.75 -34.03
N GLY A 518 23.93 10.30 -33.72
CA GLY A 518 24.20 9.60 -32.47
C GLY A 518 25.50 8.81 -32.47
N VAL A 519 25.71 8.11 -31.36
CA VAL A 519 26.85 7.24 -31.11
C VAL A 519 26.37 5.97 -30.43
N LEU A 520 26.76 4.81 -30.94
CA LEU A 520 26.53 3.50 -30.32
C LEU A 520 27.88 2.96 -29.85
N MET A 521 28.05 2.77 -28.56
CA MET A 521 29.33 2.43 -27.92
C MET A 521 29.21 1.15 -27.10
N MET A 522 30.29 0.38 -27.05
CA MET A 522 30.42 -0.84 -26.25
C MET A 522 31.83 -1.00 -25.70
N ASN A 523 31.96 -1.75 -24.62
CA ASN A 523 33.21 -2.33 -24.19
C ASN A 523 33.21 -3.83 -24.55
N PRO A 524 33.94 -4.27 -25.59
CA PRO A 524 33.97 -5.66 -26.01
C PRO A 524 34.66 -6.60 -25.01
N ARG A 525 35.29 -6.06 -23.96
CA ARG A 525 35.96 -6.85 -22.90
C ARG A 525 35.06 -7.12 -21.69
N VAL A 526 33.96 -6.38 -21.56
CA VAL A 526 33.08 -6.42 -20.38
C VAL A 526 31.65 -6.68 -20.83
N ALA A 527 31.10 -7.81 -20.37
CA ALA A 527 29.72 -8.16 -20.66
C ALA A 527 28.76 -7.08 -20.13
N ASP A 528 27.75 -6.75 -20.95
CA ASP A 528 26.68 -5.80 -20.61
C ASP A 528 27.12 -4.34 -20.37
N GLU A 529 28.29 -3.94 -20.87
CA GLU A 529 28.76 -2.55 -20.83
C GLU A 529 28.62 -1.88 -22.22
N ALA A 530 27.47 -1.23 -22.43
CA ALA A 530 27.19 -0.50 -23.65
C ALA A 530 26.37 0.78 -23.41
N SER A 531 26.48 1.74 -24.33
CA SER A 531 25.70 2.97 -24.31
C SER A 531 25.26 3.41 -25.69
N TRP A 532 24.10 4.07 -25.75
CA TRP A 532 23.56 4.64 -26.97
C TRP A 532 23.17 6.10 -26.75
N ILE A 533 23.76 6.97 -27.55
CA ILE A 533 23.55 8.41 -27.53
C ILE A 533 22.80 8.81 -28.79
N VAL A 534 21.72 9.55 -28.64
CA VAL A 534 20.92 10.13 -29.72
C VAL A 534 20.91 11.65 -29.55
N HIS A 535 21.17 12.40 -30.61
CA HIS A 535 21.19 13.87 -30.53
C HIS A 535 20.72 14.54 -31.82
N THR A 536 20.53 15.86 -31.77
CA THR A 536 20.09 16.66 -32.93
C THR A 536 21.19 17.56 -33.52
N VAL A 537 22.34 17.69 -32.84
CA VAL A 537 23.44 18.59 -33.22
C VAL A 537 24.17 18.18 -34.51
N PRO A 538 24.15 18.99 -35.59
CA PRO A 538 24.99 18.79 -36.77
C PRO A 538 26.46 19.12 -36.47
N GLY A 539 27.40 18.44 -37.14
CA GLY A 539 28.84 18.67 -36.96
C GLY A 539 29.41 18.14 -35.65
N PHE A 540 28.73 17.19 -35.00
CA PHE A 540 29.06 16.68 -33.67
C PHE A 540 28.78 15.17 -33.53
N PRO A 541 29.47 14.44 -32.63
CA PRO A 541 30.76 14.79 -32.02
C PRO A 541 31.93 14.59 -32.98
N LYS A 542 33.11 15.16 -32.68
CA LYS A 542 34.34 14.86 -33.40
C LYS A 542 34.94 13.54 -32.87
N ALA A 543 34.85 12.48 -33.65
CA ALA A 543 35.38 11.17 -33.25
C ALA A 543 36.91 11.23 -33.07
N LEU A 544 37.38 10.73 -31.93
CA LEU A 544 38.78 10.65 -31.50
C LEU A 544 39.52 12.00 -31.50
N ARG A 545 38.80 13.10 -31.27
CA ARG A 545 39.34 14.46 -31.18
C ARG A 545 38.70 15.21 -30.03
N GLU A 546 39.40 16.23 -29.54
CA GLU A 546 38.96 17.07 -28.42
C GLU A 546 37.49 17.53 -28.55
N TYR A 547 36.84 17.64 -27.39
CA TYR A 547 35.47 18.09 -27.30
C TYR A 547 35.32 19.52 -27.83
N VAL A 548 34.54 19.67 -28.89
CA VAL A 548 34.17 20.97 -29.46
C VAL A 548 32.68 20.96 -29.78
N PHE A 549 31.91 21.79 -29.07
CA PHE A 549 30.53 22.05 -29.43
C PHE A 549 30.48 23.05 -30.62
N PRO A 550 29.72 22.78 -31.69
CA PRO A 550 29.70 23.64 -32.87
C PRO A 550 29.15 25.04 -32.56
N LEU A 551 29.94 26.10 -32.82
CA LEU A 551 29.55 27.49 -32.52
C LEU A 551 28.24 27.93 -33.18
N ALA A 552 27.99 27.48 -34.41
CA ALA A 552 26.76 27.77 -35.16
C ALA A 552 25.48 27.18 -34.53
N GLU A 553 25.64 26.23 -33.60
CA GLU A 553 24.55 25.49 -32.96
C GLU A 553 24.29 25.98 -31.52
N ILE A 554 25.12 26.87 -30.96
CA ILE A 554 24.93 27.43 -29.61
C ILE A 554 23.64 28.25 -29.52
N GLN A 555 23.25 28.91 -30.60
CA GLN A 555 22.05 29.75 -30.67
C GLN A 555 20.76 28.95 -30.93
N LYS A 556 20.83 27.61 -30.96
CA LYS A 556 19.71 26.75 -31.31
C LYS A 556 19.38 25.77 -30.19
N GLY A 557 18.10 25.47 -30.04
CA GLY A 557 17.60 24.39 -29.19
C GLY A 557 18.01 23.03 -29.75
N HIS A 558 18.65 22.23 -28.90
CA HIS A 558 19.08 20.88 -29.21
C HIS A 558 18.63 19.91 -28.12
N LEU A 559 18.59 18.63 -28.50
CA LEU A 559 18.22 17.56 -27.59
C LEU A 559 19.26 16.46 -27.62
N PHE A 560 19.55 15.92 -26.44
CA PHE A 560 20.44 14.79 -26.21
C PHE A 560 19.73 13.73 -25.38
N ILE A 561 19.89 12.47 -25.75
CA ILE A 561 19.53 11.30 -24.95
C ILE A 561 20.77 10.44 -24.83
N CYS A 562 21.12 10.02 -23.62
CA CYS A 562 22.13 9.02 -23.36
C CYS A 562 21.48 7.86 -22.61
N LEU A 563 21.55 6.65 -23.16
CA LEU A 563 21.02 5.43 -22.58
C LEU A 563 22.17 4.47 -22.27
N THR A 564 22.31 4.03 -21.03
CA THR A 564 23.08 2.83 -20.73
C THR A 564 22.24 1.62 -21.11
N ILE A 565 22.75 0.77 -21.98
CA ILE A 565 22.03 -0.38 -22.55
C ILE A 565 22.81 -1.66 -22.25
N LYS A 566 22.12 -2.79 -22.23
CA LYS A 566 22.82 -4.07 -22.23
C LYS A 566 23.45 -4.30 -23.59
N GLU A 567 24.60 -4.95 -23.58
CA GLU A 567 25.34 -5.28 -24.79
C GLU A 567 24.51 -6.20 -25.72
N SER A 568 23.64 -7.04 -25.14
CA SER A 568 22.68 -7.87 -25.89
C SER A 568 21.66 -7.07 -26.73
N GLU A 569 21.40 -5.81 -26.39
CA GLU A 569 20.40 -4.96 -27.08
C GLU A 569 20.96 -4.27 -28.33
N ILE A 570 22.28 -4.29 -28.53
CA ILE A 570 22.97 -3.60 -29.63
C ILE A 570 22.46 -4.07 -31.00
N ASP A 571 22.24 -5.37 -31.20
CA ASP A 571 21.80 -5.88 -32.50
C ASP A 571 20.35 -5.45 -32.82
N ALA A 572 19.49 -5.34 -31.79
CA ALA A 572 18.14 -4.81 -31.93
C ALA A 572 18.16 -3.32 -32.32
N ILE A 573 19.04 -2.52 -31.70
CA ILE A 573 19.24 -1.12 -32.07
C ILE A 573 19.78 -1.02 -33.50
N ALA A 574 20.79 -1.82 -33.85
CA ALA A 574 21.38 -1.84 -35.18
C ALA A 574 20.35 -2.19 -36.27
N MET A 575 19.41 -3.10 -35.98
CA MET A 575 18.29 -3.41 -36.89
C MET A 575 17.46 -2.15 -37.21
N THR A 576 17.16 -1.34 -36.20
CA THR A 576 16.36 -0.12 -36.37
C THR A 576 17.13 0.99 -37.07
N LEU A 577 18.43 1.17 -36.75
CA LEU A 577 19.31 2.11 -37.42
C LEU A 577 19.49 1.75 -38.89
N ARG A 578 19.69 0.47 -39.21
CA ARG A 578 19.81 -0.01 -40.60
C ARG A 578 18.61 0.42 -41.46
N ILE A 579 17.39 0.33 -40.92
CA ILE A 579 16.16 0.75 -41.61
C ILE A 579 16.11 2.28 -41.79
N ALA A 580 16.64 3.04 -40.84
CA ALA A 580 16.73 4.50 -40.89
C ALA A 580 17.89 5.03 -41.75
N THR A 581 18.77 4.13 -42.22
CA THR A 581 19.91 4.39 -43.12
C THR A 581 20.72 5.64 -42.73
N PRO A 582 21.22 5.75 -41.49
CA PRO A 582 22.04 6.86 -41.07
C PRO A 582 23.38 6.85 -41.82
N LEU A 583 24.00 8.02 -41.94
CA LEU A 583 25.37 8.13 -42.44
C LEU A 583 26.35 7.84 -41.30
N LEU A 584 27.03 6.70 -41.36
CA LEU A 584 28.14 6.37 -40.46
C LEU A 584 29.39 7.13 -40.92
N TYR A 585 30.09 7.79 -39.99
CA TYR A 585 31.33 8.51 -40.28
C TYR A 585 32.52 8.03 -39.44
N HIS A 586 32.27 7.18 -38.44
CA HIS A 586 33.30 6.50 -37.66
C HIS A 586 32.81 5.11 -37.24
N ASN A 587 33.70 4.13 -37.27
CA ASN A 587 33.48 2.79 -36.73
C ASN A 587 34.84 2.19 -36.36
N ASP A 588 35.07 1.90 -35.09
CA ASP A 588 36.24 1.15 -34.60
C ASP A 588 35.85 -0.14 -33.87
N ILE A 589 34.60 -0.58 -33.97
CA ILE A 589 34.14 -1.84 -33.39
C ILE A 589 34.88 -3.02 -34.07
N PRO A 590 35.51 -3.92 -33.29
CA PRO A 590 36.24 -5.07 -33.83
C PRO A 590 35.39 -5.97 -34.74
N GLU A 591 36.00 -6.52 -35.79
CA GLU A 591 35.29 -7.35 -36.78
C GLU A 591 34.62 -8.58 -36.14
N ASN A 592 35.21 -9.19 -35.11
CA ASN A 592 34.61 -10.31 -34.40
C ASN A 592 33.26 -9.92 -33.74
N GLU A 593 33.19 -8.73 -33.15
CA GLU A 593 31.95 -8.20 -32.57
C GLU A 593 30.92 -7.88 -33.65
N ILE A 594 31.35 -7.27 -34.75
CA ILE A 594 30.50 -6.98 -35.91
C ILE A 594 29.92 -8.27 -36.50
N ASN A 595 30.77 -9.26 -36.77
CA ASN A 595 30.38 -10.53 -37.40
C ASN A 595 29.51 -11.41 -36.50
N SER A 596 29.60 -11.26 -35.17
CA SER A 596 28.72 -11.95 -34.22
C SER A 596 27.28 -11.42 -34.24
N ARG A 597 27.05 -10.22 -34.82
CA ARG A 597 25.79 -9.46 -34.74
C ARG A 597 25.30 -9.11 -36.16
N PRO A 598 24.40 -9.91 -36.74
CA PRO A 598 24.03 -9.77 -38.15
C PRO A 598 23.48 -8.39 -38.54
N ASN A 599 22.70 -7.73 -37.68
CA ASN A 599 22.18 -6.41 -38.00
C ASN A 599 23.24 -5.32 -37.86
N LEU A 600 24.15 -5.47 -36.89
CA LEU A 600 25.31 -4.59 -36.74
C LEU A 600 26.26 -4.70 -37.95
N GLN A 601 26.55 -5.92 -38.40
CA GLN A 601 27.30 -6.18 -39.63
C GLN A 601 26.66 -5.50 -40.84
N ASN A 602 25.37 -5.74 -41.06
CA ASN A 602 24.67 -5.14 -42.19
C ASN A 602 24.62 -3.60 -42.11
N LEU A 603 24.58 -3.02 -40.90
CA LEU A 603 24.66 -1.58 -40.69
C LEU A 603 26.05 -1.04 -41.03
N ALA A 604 27.11 -1.66 -40.52
CA ALA A 604 28.51 -1.27 -40.73
C ALA A 604 28.92 -1.35 -42.20
N GLU A 605 28.47 -2.38 -42.92
CA GLU A 605 28.76 -2.58 -44.34
C GLU A 605 27.86 -1.74 -45.28
N GLY A 606 26.90 -0.97 -44.75
CA GLY A 606 26.01 -0.13 -45.56
C GLY A 606 25.03 -0.91 -46.44
N ARG A 607 24.69 -2.15 -46.10
CA ARG A 607 23.80 -3.01 -46.90
C ARG A 607 22.36 -2.49 -46.85
N SER A 608 21.92 -1.87 -47.96
CA SER A 608 20.63 -1.16 -48.11
C SER A 608 19.53 -1.95 -48.83
N ARG A 609 19.76 -3.23 -49.17
CA ARG A 609 18.72 -4.10 -49.76
C ARG A 609 17.77 -4.59 -48.66
N PHE A 610 16.62 -3.91 -48.55
CA PHE A 610 15.55 -4.30 -47.64
C PHE A 610 14.55 -5.23 -48.35
N MET A 611 14.45 -6.50 -47.91
CA MET A 611 13.21 -7.27 -48.04
C MET A 611 12.24 -6.83 -46.94
N PRO A 612 10.91 -6.94 -47.13
CA PRO A 612 9.94 -6.65 -46.08
C PRO A 612 10.30 -7.34 -44.74
N PRO A 613 10.05 -6.69 -43.58
CA PRO A 613 9.21 -5.51 -43.41
C PRO A 613 9.94 -4.16 -43.63
N LEU A 614 9.28 -3.22 -44.32
CA LEU A 614 9.79 -1.88 -44.61
C LEU A 614 9.68 -0.90 -43.43
N THR A 615 9.12 -1.36 -42.31
CA THR A 615 9.00 -0.67 -41.02
C THR A 615 9.30 -1.66 -39.90
N VAL A 616 10.05 -1.25 -38.90
CA VAL A 616 10.42 -2.08 -37.74
C VAL A 616 10.05 -1.36 -36.46
N ALA A 617 9.68 -2.14 -35.45
CA ALA A 617 9.53 -1.70 -34.06
C ALA A 617 10.32 -2.65 -33.18
N GLN A 618 11.23 -2.13 -32.36
CA GLN A 618 11.96 -2.90 -31.36
C GLN A 618 11.70 -2.32 -29.97
N GLU A 619 11.68 -3.17 -28.95
CA GLU A 619 11.64 -2.74 -27.55
C GLU A 619 12.92 -3.25 -26.88
N ILE A 620 13.66 -2.32 -26.27
CA ILE A 620 14.86 -2.61 -25.49
C ILE A 620 14.64 -2.14 -24.04
N SER A 621 15.50 -2.60 -23.13
CA SER A 621 15.54 -2.09 -21.75
C SER A 621 16.91 -1.53 -21.43
N THR A 622 16.97 -0.40 -20.72
CA THR A 622 18.23 0.15 -20.22
C THR A 622 18.87 -0.80 -19.20
N ALA A 623 20.19 -0.72 -19.04
CA ALA A 623 20.91 -1.49 -18.03
C ALA A 623 20.49 -1.11 -16.59
N GLY A 624 20.55 -2.05 -15.65
CA GLY A 624 20.25 -1.87 -14.22
C GLY A 624 18.92 -2.48 -13.71
N PRO A 625 18.74 -2.64 -12.38
CA PRO A 625 17.52 -3.22 -11.81
C PRO A 625 16.28 -2.35 -12.09
N GLY A 626 15.31 -2.91 -12.83
CA GLY A 626 14.09 -2.19 -13.22
C GLY A 626 14.27 -1.20 -14.37
N GLY A 627 15.23 -1.46 -15.27
CA GLY A 627 15.57 -0.60 -16.41
C GLY A 627 14.38 -0.06 -17.22
N LEU A 628 14.55 1.14 -17.77
CA LEU A 628 13.54 1.86 -18.55
C LEU A 628 13.25 1.12 -19.85
N LYS A 629 11.97 1.02 -20.21
CA LYS A 629 11.56 0.48 -21.51
C LYS A 629 11.71 1.55 -22.58
N VAL A 630 12.44 1.22 -23.64
CA VAL A 630 12.65 2.11 -24.79
C VAL A 630 12.14 1.40 -26.05
N ALA A 631 11.19 2.01 -26.74
CA ALA A 631 10.66 1.52 -28.01
C ALA A 631 11.26 2.32 -29.16
N ILE A 632 11.80 1.64 -30.15
CA ILE A 632 12.44 2.25 -31.32
C ILE A 632 11.60 1.91 -32.55
N TYR A 633 11.15 2.94 -33.27
CA TYR A 633 10.34 2.80 -34.48
C TYR A 633 11.11 3.34 -35.67
N SER A 634 11.33 2.50 -36.69
CA SER A 634 12.00 2.91 -37.91
C SER A 634 11.18 2.61 -39.15
N LYS A 635 11.30 3.47 -40.16
CA LYS A 635 10.78 3.23 -41.50
C LYS A 635 11.86 3.47 -42.55
N SER A 636 11.81 2.68 -43.61
CA SER A 636 12.63 2.91 -44.81
C SER A 636 11.95 3.92 -45.75
N GLU A 637 12.74 4.52 -46.65
CA GLU A 637 12.21 5.36 -47.73
C GLU A 637 11.20 4.63 -48.65
N LYS A 638 11.38 3.31 -48.83
CA LYS A 638 10.53 2.46 -49.67
C LYS A 638 9.14 2.26 -49.08
N SER A 639 8.98 2.40 -47.76
CA SER A 639 7.69 2.23 -47.08
C SER A 639 6.63 3.23 -47.55
N ARG A 640 7.06 4.43 -48.00
CA ARG A 640 6.19 5.58 -48.31
C ARG A 640 5.27 6.00 -47.15
N TYR A 641 5.48 5.48 -45.94
CA TYR A 641 4.63 5.75 -44.80
C TYR A 641 4.99 7.09 -44.16
N ASP A 642 3.96 7.75 -43.64
CA ASP A 642 4.09 8.86 -42.71
C ASP A 642 4.56 8.33 -41.35
N ILE A 643 5.73 8.74 -40.86
CA ILE A 643 6.27 8.26 -39.57
C ILE A 643 5.35 8.61 -38.39
N TYR A 644 4.72 9.77 -38.38
CA TYR A 644 3.84 10.21 -37.31
C TYR A 644 2.50 9.46 -37.37
N ARG A 645 1.79 9.55 -38.49
CA ARG A 645 0.42 9.03 -38.60
C ARG A 645 0.36 7.52 -38.82
N ARG A 646 1.16 7.00 -39.75
CA ARG A 646 1.06 5.58 -40.19
C ARG A 646 1.93 4.65 -39.35
N VAL A 647 2.94 5.16 -38.65
CA VAL A 647 3.79 4.36 -37.75
C VAL A 647 3.48 4.70 -36.28
N LEU A 648 3.81 5.89 -35.81
CA LEU A 648 3.77 6.24 -34.38
C LEU A 648 2.35 6.21 -33.80
N VAL A 649 1.38 6.95 -34.35
CA VAL A 649 -0.01 6.96 -33.88
C VAL A 649 -0.62 5.55 -33.89
N LYS A 650 -0.31 4.74 -34.93
CA LYS A 650 -0.80 3.36 -35.02
C LYS A 650 -0.16 2.44 -33.97
N LYS A 651 1.15 2.53 -33.76
CA LYS A 651 1.89 1.67 -32.83
C LYS A 651 1.65 2.06 -31.37
N LEU A 652 1.63 3.35 -31.08
CA LEU A 652 1.32 3.89 -29.75
C LEU A 652 -0.16 3.76 -29.38
N LYS A 653 -1.05 3.64 -30.38
CA LYS A 653 -2.51 3.56 -30.19
C LYS A 653 -3.07 4.76 -29.39
N ALA A 654 -2.44 5.91 -29.50
CA ALA A 654 -2.78 7.14 -28.78
C ALA A 654 -2.72 8.35 -29.72
N SER A 655 -3.36 9.45 -29.32
CA SER A 655 -3.04 10.76 -29.90
C SER A 655 -1.60 11.15 -29.53
N ILE A 656 -1.03 12.12 -30.21
CA ILE A 656 0.32 12.62 -29.93
C ILE A 656 0.31 14.15 -29.96
N LYS A 657 1.04 14.78 -29.04
CA LYS A 657 1.43 16.18 -29.14
C LYS A 657 2.84 16.25 -29.70
N VAL A 658 3.07 17.07 -30.72
CA VAL A 658 4.32 17.07 -31.50
C VAL A 658 4.93 18.47 -31.52
N TRP A 659 6.18 18.59 -31.06
CA TRP A 659 7.04 19.74 -31.28
C TRP A 659 7.95 19.46 -32.47
N THR A 660 7.79 20.25 -33.53
CA THR A 660 8.47 20.02 -34.81
C THR A 660 8.34 21.23 -35.73
N THR A 661 9.33 21.45 -36.60
CA THR A 661 9.23 22.42 -37.69
C THR A 661 8.16 22.00 -38.70
N ARG A 662 7.63 22.97 -39.46
CA ARG A 662 6.44 22.79 -40.30
C ARG A 662 6.68 23.25 -41.74
N ASP A 663 6.10 22.56 -42.71
CA ASP A 663 6.18 22.89 -44.15
C ASP A 663 4.92 23.58 -44.69
N LYS A 664 4.05 24.09 -43.80
CA LYS A 664 2.73 24.68 -44.09
C LYS A 664 1.69 23.72 -44.71
N THR A 665 2.07 22.52 -45.13
CA THR A 665 1.15 21.57 -45.77
C THR A 665 0.48 20.63 -44.78
N LEU A 666 1.24 20.11 -43.81
CA LEU A 666 0.71 19.25 -42.76
C LEU A 666 0.27 20.11 -41.57
N LYS A 667 -0.98 19.92 -41.15
CA LYS A 667 -1.59 20.57 -39.99
C LYS A 667 -1.91 19.53 -38.90
N SER A 668 -2.38 20.00 -37.75
CA SER A 668 -2.98 19.13 -36.73
C SER A 668 -4.10 18.27 -37.36
N ASP A 669 -4.00 16.95 -37.22
CA ASP A 669 -4.95 15.97 -37.78
C ASP A 669 -5.75 15.31 -36.66
N CYS A 670 -7.04 15.61 -36.58
CA CYS A 670 -7.95 15.06 -35.56
C CYS A 670 -9.07 14.20 -36.16
N ARG A 671 -8.86 13.65 -37.35
CA ARG A 671 -9.89 12.90 -38.09
C ARG A 671 -10.21 11.53 -37.49
N ILE A 672 -9.37 11.00 -36.61
CA ILE A 672 -9.54 9.68 -35.99
C ILE A 672 -9.77 9.86 -34.49
N LEU A 673 -10.94 9.45 -34.02
CA LEU A 673 -11.30 9.53 -32.60
C LEU A 673 -10.20 8.91 -31.72
N ASN A 674 -9.70 9.68 -30.76
CA ASN A 674 -8.64 9.31 -29.81
C ASN A 674 -7.26 8.96 -30.42
N ARG A 675 -7.00 9.36 -31.67
CA ARG A 675 -5.72 9.15 -32.38
C ARG A 675 -5.33 10.38 -33.19
N ASN A 676 -5.31 11.52 -32.51
CA ASN A 676 -5.03 12.82 -33.11
C ASN A 676 -3.53 13.10 -33.19
N ILE A 677 -3.12 13.91 -34.15
CA ILE A 677 -1.81 14.57 -34.19
C ILE A 677 -2.05 16.04 -33.87
N LYS A 678 -1.61 16.48 -32.69
CA LYS A 678 -1.76 17.86 -32.23
C LYS A 678 -0.40 18.54 -32.26
N LEU A 679 -0.28 19.63 -33.00
CA LEU A 679 1.01 20.32 -33.11
C LEU A 679 1.15 21.34 -31.99
N VAL A 680 2.27 21.31 -31.28
CA VAL A 680 2.59 22.24 -30.18
C VAL A 680 2.82 23.64 -30.77
N THR A 681 2.26 24.66 -30.12
CA THR A 681 2.40 26.06 -30.56
C THR A 681 3.74 26.63 -30.12
N SER A 682 4.38 27.41 -31.01
CA SER A 682 5.56 28.22 -30.69
C SER A 682 5.14 29.54 -30.02
N PRO A 683 5.91 30.08 -29.06
CA PRO A 683 7.09 29.49 -28.42
C PRO A 683 6.74 28.51 -27.29
N ILE A 684 7.71 27.66 -26.93
CA ILE A 684 7.70 26.85 -25.70
C ILE A 684 8.64 27.46 -24.67
N ALA A 685 8.52 27.03 -23.41
CA ALA A 685 9.45 27.38 -22.34
C ALA A 685 10.02 26.11 -21.67
N VAL A 686 11.35 26.00 -21.59
CA VAL A 686 12.07 24.97 -20.84
C VAL A 686 12.70 25.64 -19.63
N ASP A 687 12.14 25.41 -18.45
CA ASP A 687 12.58 26.03 -17.19
C ASP A 687 12.72 27.58 -17.28
N ASN A 688 11.68 28.24 -17.80
CA ASN A 688 11.63 29.68 -18.07
C ASN A 688 12.54 30.19 -19.21
N GLN A 689 13.28 29.32 -19.89
CA GLN A 689 14.01 29.67 -21.11
C GLN A 689 13.11 29.47 -22.32
N ALA A 690 12.84 30.55 -23.06
CA ALA A 690 11.99 30.49 -24.25
C ALA A 690 12.72 29.83 -25.42
N SER A 691 12.02 28.97 -26.16
CA SER A 691 12.49 28.35 -27.39
C SER A 691 11.39 28.46 -28.45
N SER A 692 11.76 28.83 -29.69
CA SER A 692 10.83 28.97 -30.81
C SER A 692 11.13 27.96 -31.90
N LEU A 693 10.15 27.66 -32.77
CA LEU A 693 10.34 26.74 -33.88
C LEU A 693 11.45 27.16 -34.87
N GLU A 694 11.76 28.45 -34.94
CA GLU A 694 12.83 29.01 -35.78
C GLU A 694 14.22 28.83 -35.15
N SER A 695 14.26 28.73 -33.82
CA SER A 695 15.48 28.63 -33.02
C SER A 695 15.66 27.25 -32.39
N ASP A 696 14.87 26.25 -32.75
CA ASP A 696 14.93 24.90 -32.18
C ASP A 696 14.95 23.85 -33.30
N VAL A 697 15.99 23.02 -33.31
CA VAL A 697 16.14 21.96 -34.32
C VAL A 697 15.76 20.59 -33.79
N SER A 698 15.24 20.51 -32.55
CA SER A 698 14.73 19.27 -32.00
C SER A 698 13.34 18.92 -32.54
N GLN A 699 13.08 17.62 -32.67
CA GLN A 699 11.74 17.11 -32.95
C GLN A 699 11.42 16.05 -31.91
N TRP A 700 10.33 16.28 -31.18
CA TRP A 700 9.89 15.37 -30.15
C TRP A 700 8.37 15.30 -30.09
N LEU A 701 7.86 14.22 -29.51
CA LEU A 701 6.44 14.06 -29.24
C LEU A 701 6.20 13.43 -27.88
N ILE A 702 4.96 13.56 -27.42
CA ILE A 702 4.43 12.88 -26.25
C ILE A 702 3.08 12.23 -26.55
N SER A 703 2.80 11.10 -25.89
CA SER A 703 1.54 10.36 -26.08
C SER A 703 0.36 10.97 -25.31
N GLU A 704 -0.67 11.34 -26.08
CA GLU A 704 -2.03 11.79 -25.79
C GLU A 704 -3.14 10.71 -25.79
N PRO A 705 -3.47 9.94 -24.75
CA PRO A 705 -2.94 9.95 -23.39
C PRO A 705 -1.96 8.80 -23.13
N GLY A 706 -0.87 9.04 -22.40
CA GLY A 706 0.06 8.02 -21.96
C GLY A 706 1.21 8.58 -21.13
N ASN A 707 2.31 7.85 -21.09
CA ASN A 707 3.55 8.15 -20.36
C ASN A 707 4.80 8.01 -21.25
N LYS A 708 4.64 8.24 -22.56
CA LYS A 708 5.72 8.08 -23.54
C LYS A 708 6.19 9.42 -24.06
N PHE A 709 7.49 9.63 -24.00
CA PHE A 709 8.21 10.72 -24.66
C PHE A 709 9.03 10.15 -25.80
N CYS A 710 9.00 10.75 -26.99
CA CYS A 710 9.80 10.28 -28.12
C CYS A 710 10.59 11.39 -28.78
N VAL A 711 11.79 11.07 -29.24
CA VAL A 711 12.61 11.89 -30.13
C VAL A 711 12.56 11.31 -31.52
N ILE A 712 12.48 12.18 -32.52
CA ILE A 712 12.28 11.80 -33.92
C ILE A 712 13.31 12.55 -34.74
N ASP A 713 13.91 11.90 -35.73
CA ASP A 713 14.93 12.56 -36.55
C ASP A 713 14.34 13.42 -37.69
N LYS A 714 13.08 13.16 -38.06
CA LYS A 714 12.40 13.83 -39.17
C LYS A 714 11.34 14.83 -38.72
N PRO A 715 11.31 16.04 -39.29
CA PRO A 715 10.23 16.98 -39.03
C PRO A 715 8.90 16.52 -39.65
N TYR A 716 7.79 17.08 -39.17
CA TYR A 716 6.46 16.79 -39.69
C TYR A 716 6.18 17.55 -41.00
N HIS A 717 6.92 17.16 -42.04
CA HIS A 717 6.81 17.69 -43.40
C HIS A 717 6.27 16.61 -44.34
N LYS A 718 5.58 16.92 -45.43
CA LYS A 718 5.06 15.94 -46.41
C LYS A 718 6.18 15.13 -47.07
N SER A 719 7.36 15.73 -47.25
CA SER A 719 8.53 15.08 -47.85
C SER A 719 9.03 13.86 -47.08
N GLN A 720 8.84 13.82 -45.75
CA GLN A 720 9.30 12.71 -44.90
C GLN A 720 8.77 11.35 -45.34
N THR A 721 7.60 11.30 -45.99
CA THR A 721 7.03 10.05 -46.52
C THR A 721 7.98 9.36 -47.50
N LYS A 722 8.82 10.12 -48.22
CA LYS A 722 9.79 9.62 -49.20
C LYS A 722 11.20 9.43 -48.63
N GLU A 723 11.38 9.60 -47.33
CA GLU A 723 12.66 9.54 -46.62
C GLU A 723 12.65 8.43 -45.56
N PRO A 724 13.80 7.90 -45.15
CA PRO A 724 13.89 7.07 -43.96
C PRO A 724 13.66 7.92 -42.70
N ALA A 725 13.18 7.30 -41.61
CA ALA A 725 13.00 7.98 -40.33
C ALA A 725 13.13 7.01 -39.15
N ILE A 726 13.55 7.53 -38.01
CA ILE A 726 13.61 6.82 -36.72
C ILE A 726 12.96 7.67 -35.63
N ALA A 727 12.32 6.98 -34.69
CA ALA A 727 11.82 7.55 -33.46
C ALA A 727 12.21 6.67 -32.27
N VAL A 728 12.73 7.30 -31.22
CA VAL A 728 13.15 6.64 -29.97
C VAL A 728 12.22 7.10 -28.87
N CYS A 729 11.43 6.18 -28.33
CA CYS A 729 10.36 6.44 -27.35
C CYS A 729 10.69 5.84 -25.99
N ILE A 730 10.80 6.69 -24.97
CA ILE A 730 11.04 6.30 -23.58
C ILE A 730 9.69 6.21 -22.83
N ASP A 731 9.43 5.09 -22.18
CA ASP A 731 8.27 4.86 -21.30
C ASP A 731 8.63 5.31 -19.87
N ASP A 732 8.61 6.62 -19.63
CA ASP A 732 8.91 7.22 -18.33
C ASP A 732 7.93 8.38 -18.04
N ALA A 733 7.23 8.28 -16.91
CA ALA A 733 6.18 9.22 -16.54
C ALA A 733 6.71 10.60 -16.13
N THR A 734 7.93 10.66 -15.59
CA THR A 734 8.56 11.90 -15.14
C THR A 734 9.02 12.71 -16.35
N ILE A 735 9.76 12.08 -17.26
CA ILE A 735 10.18 12.70 -18.55
C ILE A 735 8.95 13.13 -19.33
N PHE A 736 7.95 12.26 -19.48
CA PHE A 736 6.68 12.61 -20.11
C PHE A 736 6.03 13.84 -19.43
N GLY A 737 5.99 13.88 -18.10
CA GLY A 737 5.41 14.97 -17.34
C GLY A 737 6.07 16.33 -17.63
N HIS A 738 7.41 16.36 -17.71
CA HIS A 738 8.15 17.56 -18.08
C HIS A 738 7.81 18.04 -19.49
N PHE A 739 7.88 17.16 -20.49
CA PHE A 739 7.56 17.52 -21.87
C PHE A 739 6.08 17.83 -22.09
N ASN A 740 5.17 17.26 -21.30
CA ASN A 740 3.75 17.61 -21.34
C ASN A 740 3.46 18.99 -20.78
N ARG A 741 4.26 19.48 -19.82
CA ARG A 741 4.21 20.88 -19.36
C ARG A 741 4.75 21.84 -20.42
N ILE A 742 5.83 21.46 -21.10
CA ILE A 742 6.40 22.24 -22.20
C ILE A 742 5.39 22.34 -23.37
N GLY A 743 4.78 21.21 -23.75
CA GLY A 743 3.83 21.12 -24.85
C GLY A 743 2.36 21.31 -24.46
N GLN A 744 2.04 22.18 -23.50
CA GLN A 744 0.66 22.39 -23.05
C GLN A 744 -0.22 23.02 -24.13
N ASN A 745 0.32 24.01 -24.84
CA ASN A 745 -0.40 24.74 -25.87
C ASN A 745 -0.25 24.03 -27.21
N VAL A 746 -1.38 23.72 -27.84
CA VAL A 746 -1.45 23.03 -29.14
C VAL A 746 -2.38 23.77 -30.06
N GLU A 747 -2.10 23.70 -31.36
CA GLU A 747 -2.97 24.27 -32.36
C GLU A 747 -4.32 23.57 -32.42
N ASN A 748 -5.32 24.33 -32.84
CA ASN A 748 -6.63 23.80 -33.17
C ASN A 748 -6.51 22.72 -34.26
N CYS A 749 -7.37 21.71 -34.16
CA CYS A 749 -7.52 20.69 -35.19
C CYS A 749 -7.96 21.36 -36.51
N ALA A 750 -7.32 20.96 -37.62
CA ALA A 750 -7.62 21.47 -38.96
C ALA A 750 -8.65 20.61 -39.70
#